data_AF-A0AAJ0U181-F1
#
_entry.id   AF-A0AAJ0U181-F1
#
_cell.length_a   1.000
_cell.length_b   1.000
_cell.length_c   1.000
_cell.angle_alpha   90.00
_cell.angle_beta   90.00
_cell.angle_gamma   90.00
#
_symmetry.space_group_name_H-M   'P 1'
#
loop_
_entity.id
_entity.type
_entity.pdbx_description
1 polymer ?
#
loop_
_entity_poly.entity_id
_entity_poly.type
_entity_poly.pdbx_seq_one_letter_code
_entity_poly.pdbx_strand_id
1 'polypeptide(L)'
;MPPHTAHRIPSEQRQRFEHYFRGSNNLRAADLAETFSRNYPQDPFAWQALAQVKQRQQDYEGAVTASQQACALSTDAARAAALLQLGRAHFGLEQFSEAERALNEAVELDPENAELYLMLGHVYYAERRETKTIDALDQALALNPSSIAILALRIHAFSRARRYATVMRDCDALMALKPKEATYYNLVGTKYQDIGRFEKARDYYHEALRRDPQELGAASNILTGMHYDPAVSAREIYDAALNWRRRFPVAAQAPSPIDKQPARRLRVGMLSAGFHSHPVGLMILPAVLNVKRRNLEFYYYSLDPKEDFVTKQLQRTASEWRMLEKQSLDELDATIRKDQLDILIDMAGHNEGNRLTVIARKPAPLIVKWVGGLINTTGLGAFDYLLTDRVETPPGVDDWYVENLVRLPDDYVCYSIPPDVPAVVFPEVNDLPAQRNGYVTFGCLNNPTKINLELLAQWASIMQSVPGSHLLLKGGQYEDEGFCRRIRDRLAEFGIAPERVELEGSTKHKEFMRTYWRIDIALDPWPYSGGLTTCEALVMGVPVLTRPGPTFAGRHAATHVTNAGYPEWVCESWESLQRRVLELVSDLDELARIRRRMRDQVMASPLCDGKRFAENLDAALRAIWQRYCEDKAPAALNFTAQGECQFAGDTAPVVLRHPVPYITPRVLAERRFNWQLPAKLVVIDSSAKLLRDDGIEELLKLDAFGIVAFDPGGLLKRPERFSESADVQLVPHALLGDGQPATLYACLDPALSSTLKPLPAEELPPGQRQGVQVLAKMPISTVALNSVAGLESLDWLILDHLSDASAILEHGDQALKDSLLIQARIAFQRTHERQPTLAELQRWVTRRGFRFYRFNDMAHDTHLPARDDLVNPQRSELVSADVLFLPNQARMATLSEAQRLKLAFLLHTVFNVKDLTYTLLAEVDGNRAEDYLLAQGMVKEPDVNMRVEGVADADADDPGEFVFD
;
A
#
# COMPACT_ATOMS: atom_id res chain seq x y z
N MET A 1 -26.43 -53.62 43.01
CA MET A 1 -26.35 -53.84 41.55
C MET A 1 -25.72 -52.60 40.94
N PRO A 2 -24.60 -52.70 40.22
CA PRO A 2 -24.11 -51.58 39.42
C PRO A 2 -25.04 -51.40 38.20
N PRO A 3 -25.31 -50.18 37.75
CA PRO A 3 -26.14 -49.97 36.57
C PRO A 3 -25.42 -50.51 35.35
N HIS A 4 -26.15 -51.29 34.55
CA HIS A 4 -25.72 -51.75 33.23
C HIS A 4 -25.12 -50.59 32.43
N THR A 5 -23.82 -50.64 32.19
CA THR A 5 -23.09 -49.74 31.29
C THR A 5 -23.57 -50.00 29.87
N ALA A 6 -24.50 -49.18 29.38
CA ALA A 6 -24.82 -49.14 27.96
C ALA A 6 -23.59 -48.59 27.23
N HIS A 7 -22.75 -49.47 26.69
CA HIS A 7 -21.53 -49.11 25.95
C HIS A 7 -21.80 -48.46 24.58
N ARG A 8 -23.08 -48.24 24.22
CA ARG A 8 -23.49 -47.67 22.94
C ARG A 8 -24.62 -46.67 23.12
N ILE A 9 -24.55 -45.59 22.35
CA ILE A 9 -25.57 -44.54 22.28
C ILE A 9 -26.84 -45.14 21.64
N PRO A 10 -28.02 -44.97 22.26
CA PRO A 10 -29.29 -45.42 21.69
C PRO A 10 -29.54 -44.84 20.29
N SER A 11 -30.08 -45.65 19.38
CA SER A 11 -30.34 -45.25 17.98
C SER A 11 -31.21 -43.98 17.86
N GLU A 12 -32.21 -43.83 18.72
CA GLU A 12 -33.06 -42.63 18.78
C GLU A 12 -32.26 -41.36 19.09
N GLN A 13 -31.27 -41.44 19.98
CA GLN A 13 -30.39 -40.32 20.29
C GLN A 13 -29.45 -39.98 19.13
N ARG A 14 -28.93 -41.00 18.42
CA ARG A 14 -28.13 -40.78 17.20
C ARG A 14 -28.95 -40.08 16.11
N GLN A 15 -30.17 -40.55 15.85
CA GLN A 15 -31.09 -39.92 14.90
C GLN A 15 -31.45 -38.49 15.32
N ARG A 16 -31.61 -38.24 16.62
CA ARG A 16 -31.88 -36.90 17.15
C ARG A 16 -30.69 -35.95 16.93
N PHE A 17 -29.47 -36.42 17.13
CA PHE A 17 -28.27 -35.66 16.78
C PHE A 17 -28.23 -35.36 15.27
N GLU A 18 -28.41 -36.37 14.42
CA GLU A 18 -28.42 -36.19 12.96
C GLU A 18 -29.50 -35.19 12.51
N HIS A 19 -30.68 -35.24 13.13
CA HIS A 19 -31.76 -34.29 12.87
C HIS A 19 -31.35 -32.85 13.21
N TYR A 20 -30.79 -32.61 14.40
CA TYR A 20 -30.34 -31.27 14.78
C TYR A 20 -29.14 -30.80 13.95
N PHE A 21 -28.21 -31.70 13.65
CA PHE A 21 -27.02 -31.39 12.86
C PHE A 21 -27.38 -31.08 11.40
N ARG A 22 -28.31 -31.82 10.78
CA ARG A 22 -28.80 -31.52 9.42
C ARG A 22 -29.72 -30.30 9.37
N GLY A 23 -30.52 -30.08 10.42
CA GLY A 23 -31.41 -28.92 10.56
C GLY A 23 -30.72 -27.62 10.99
N SER A 24 -29.38 -27.58 11.01
CA SER A 24 -28.56 -26.42 11.42
C SER A 24 -28.82 -25.88 12.83
N ASN A 25 -29.37 -26.70 13.75
CA ASN A 25 -29.51 -26.34 15.16
C ASN A 25 -28.21 -26.66 15.91
N ASN A 26 -27.19 -25.84 15.67
CA ASN A 26 -25.81 -26.11 16.07
C ASN A 26 -25.62 -26.21 17.58
N LEU A 27 -26.35 -25.42 18.37
CA LEU A 27 -26.26 -25.45 19.84
C LEU A 27 -26.73 -26.80 20.40
N ARG A 28 -27.89 -27.29 19.94
CA ARG A 28 -28.42 -28.58 20.41
C ARG A 28 -27.62 -29.78 19.90
N ALA A 29 -27.09 -29.70 18.68
CA ALA A 29 -26.20 -30.72 18.15
C ALA A 29 -24.89 -30.78 18.95
N ALA A 30 -24.34 -29.62 19.33
CA ALA A 30 -23.13 -29.54 20.13
C ALA A 30 -23.31 -30.11 21.54
N ASP A 31 -24.38 -29.71 22.23
CA ASP A 31 -24.71 -30.21 23.56
C ASP A 31 -24.87 -31.75 23.58
N LEU A 32 -25.55 -32.30 22.58
CA LEU A 32 -25.67 -33.76 22.42
C LEU A 32 -24.33 -34.42 22.15
N ALA A 33 -23.50 -33.88 21.26
CA ALA A 33 -22.21 -34.47 20.91
C ALA A 33 -21.25 -34.47 22.11
N GLU A 34 -21.22 -33.40 22.90
CA GLU A 34 -20.45 -33.35 24.16
C GLU A 34 -21.00 -34.31 25.21
N THR A 35 -22.33 -34.42 25.31
CA THR A 35 -22.97 -35.39 26.21
C THR A 35 -22.62 -36.83 25.81
N PHE A 36 -22.62 -37.12 24.50
CA PHE A 36 -22.24 -38.43 23.98
C PHE A 36 -20.80 -38.78 24.30
N SER A 37 -19.85 -37.88 24.07
CA SER A 37 -18.42 -38.16 24.31
C SER A 37 -18.10 -38.38 25.79
N ARG A 38 -18.84 -37.72 26.70
CA ARG A 38 -18.70 -37.92 28.16
C ARG A 38 -19.36 -39.20 28.66
N ASN A 39 -20.59 -39.47 28.22
CA ASN A 39 -21.39 -40.58 28.75
C ASN A 39 -21.13 -41.92 28.04
N TYR A 40 -20.66 -41.88 26.80
CA TYR A 40 -20.38 -43.06 25.97
C TYR A 40 -18.97 -42.99 25.34
N PRO A 41 -17.90 -42.83 26.13
CA PRO A 41 -16.55 -42.56 25.62
C PRO A 41 -15.93 -43.73 24.83
N GLN A 42 -16.54 -44.92 24.89
CA GLN A 42 -16.11 -46.11 24.15
C GLN A 42 -16.94 -46.34 22.86
N ASP A 43 -17.93 -45.48 22.59
CA ASP A 43 -18.71 -45.53 21.34
C ASP A 43 -18.05 -44.61 20.31
N PRO A 44 -17.55 -45.13 19.17
CA PRO A 44 -16.90 -44.30 18.15
C PRO A 44 -17.82 -43.21 17.59
N PHE A 45 -19.14 -43.44 17.55
CA PHE A 45 -20.10 -42.43 17.09
C PHE A 45 -20.09 -41.17 17.97
N ALA A 46 -19.82 -41.31 19.27
CA ALA A 46 -19.75 -40.19 20.20
C ALA A 46 -18.70 -39.16 19.75
N TRP A 47 -17.53 -39.68 19.40
CA TRP A 47 -16.37 -38.90 18.97
C TRP A 47 -16.51 -38.40 17.54
N GLN A 48 -17.15 -39.17 16.64
CA GLN A 48 -17.51 -38.71 15.30
C GLN A 48 -18.51 -37.53 15.32
N ALA A 49 -19.52 -37.60 16.19
CA ALA A 49 -20.49 -36.52 16.37
C ALA A 49 -19.80 -35.25 16.91
N LEU A 50 -18.90 -35.42 17.88
CA LEU A 50 -18.12 -34.31 18.44
C LEU A 50 -17.20 -33.68 17.39
N ALA A 51 -16.48 -34.49 16.60
CA ALA A 51 -15.63 -33.99 15.51
C ALA A 51 -16.42 -33.14 14.51
N GLN A 52 -17.58 -33.62 14.06
CA GLN A 52 -18.45 -32.90 13.11
C GLN A 52 -18.94 -31.55 13.66
N VAL A 53 -19.34 -31.50 14.93
CA VAL A 53 -19.72 -30.25 15.61
C VAL A 53 -18.54 -29.29 15.68
N LYS A 54 -17.38 -29.79 16.12
CA LYS A 54 -16.15 -29.00 16.29
C LYS A 54 -15.68 -28.39 14.97
N GLN A 55 -15.73 -29.15 13.88
CA GLN A 55 -15.47 -28.62 12.53
C GLN A 55 -16.44 -27.49 12.15
N ARG A 56 -17.73 -27.65 12.44
CA ARG A 56 -18.72 -26.61 12.13
C ARG A 56 -18.52 -25.35 12.97
N GLN A 57 -17.98 -25.50 14.17
CA GLN A 57 -17.54 -24.40 15.04
C GLN A 57 -16.17 -23.83 14.64
N GLN A 58 -15.52 -24.38 13.62
CA GLN A 58 -14.14 -24.06 13.21
C GLN A 58 -13.08 -24.34 14.29
N ASP A 59 -13.41 -25.12 15.31
CA ASP A 59 -12.46 -25.67 16.28
C ASP A 59 -11.82 -26.93 15.69
N TYR A 60 -10.90 -26.72 14.73
CA TYR A 60 -10.29 -27.82 13.99
C TYR A 60 -9.32 -28.64 14.83
N GLU A 61 -8.64 -28.05 15.82
CA GLU A 61 -7.78 -28.80 16.77
C GLU A 61 -8.61 -29.76 17.64
N GLY A 62 -9.75 -29.29 18.17
CA GLY A 62 -10.71 -30.12 18.87
C GLY A 62 -11.29 -31.21 17.96
N ALA A 63 -11.54 -30.89 16.68
CA ALA A 63 -12.00 -31.87 15.71
C ALA A 63 -10.97 -32.94 15.36
N VAL A 64 -9.67 -32.60 15.26
CA VAL A 64 -8.58 -33.57 15.07
C VAL A 64 -8.56 -34.53 16.25
N THR A 65 -8.58 -34.01 17.49
CA THR A 65 -8.54 -34.81 18.71
C THR A 65 -9.71 -35.79 18.77
N ALA A 66 -10.93 -35.30 18.52
CA ALA A 66 -12.13 -36.14 18.50
C ALA A 66 -12.10 -37.18 17.37
N SER A 67 -11.61 -36.82 16.18
CA SER A 67 -11.52 -37.76 15.05
C SER A 67 -10.47 -38.85 15.28
N GLN A 68 -9.32 -38.52 15.88
CA GLN A 68 -8.31 -39.52 16.27
C GLN A 68 -8.86 -40.53 17.28
N GLN A 69 -9.62 -40.06 18.27
CA GLN A 69 -10.28 -40.93 19.23
C GLN A 69 -11.34 -41.82 18.57
N ALA A 70 -12.12 -41.27 17.62
CA ALA A 70 -13.06 -42.07 16.82
C ALA A 70 -12.33 -43.15 15.99
N CYS A 71 -11.20 -42.82 15.36
CA CYS A 71 -10.38 -43.77 14.61
C CYS A 71 -9.85 -44.90 15.50
N ALA A 72 -9.36 -44.59 16.70
CA ALA A 72 -8.84 -45.57 17.65
C ALA A 72 -9.89 -46.59 18.12
N LEU A 73 -11.18 -46.20 18.13
CA LEU A 73 -12.30 -47.00 18.59
C LEU A 73 -13.07 -47.71 17.44
N SER A 74 -12.65 -47.52 16.18
CA SER A 74 -13.38 -48.01 15.00
C SER A 74 -12.57 -49.01 14.18
N THR A 75 -13.27 -49.92 13.49
CA THR A 75 -12.71 -50.77 12.43
C THR A 75 -13.51 -50.60 11.13
N ASP A 76 -12.90 -50.95 10.01
CA ASP A 76 -13.55 -51.02 8.68
C ASP A 76 -14.30 -49.72 8.29
N ALA A 77 -15.56 -49.80 7.85
CA ALA A 77 -16.35 -48.66 7.39
C ALA A 77 -16.53 -47.55 8.45
N ALA A 78 -16.64 -47.90 9.74
CA ALA A 78 -16.73 -46.91 10.81
C ALA A 78 -15.41 -46.14 10.96
N ARG A 79 -14.27 -46.81 10.71
CA ARG A 79 -12.95 -46.17 10.69
C ARG A 79 -12.77 -45.29 9.46
N ALA A 80 -13.24 -45.71 8.28
CA ALA A 80 -13.26 -44.86 7.08
C ALA A 80 -14.00 -43.53 7.33
N ALA A 81 -15.19 -43.59 7.94
CA ALA A 81 -15.96 -42.42 8.30
C ALA A 81 -15.23 -41.51 9.32
N ALA A 82 -14.53 -42.08 10.30
CA ALA A 82 -13.71 -41.32 11.25
C ALA A 82 -12.49 -40.66 10.57
N LEU A 83 -11.81 -41.37 9.67
CA LEU A 83 -10.68 -40.86 8.89
C LEU A 83 -11.09 -39.74 7.93
N LEU A 84 -12.30 -39.78 7.35
CA LEU A 84 -12.85 -38.66 6.59
C LEU A 84 -12.99 -37.40 7.47
N GLN A 85 -13.50 -37.54 8.69
CA GLN A 85 -13.56 -36.41 9.62
C GLN A 85 -12.16 -35.91 10.00
N LEU A 86 -11.20 -36.83 10.21
CA LEU A 86 -9.81 -36.45 10.47
C LEU A 86 -9.21 -35.67 9.29
N GLY A 87 -9.42 -36.14 8.06
CA GLY A 87 -8.98 -35.47 6.83
C GLY A 87 -9.56 -34.08 6.67
N ARG A 88 -10.86 -33.91 6.94
CA ARG A 88 -11.53 -32.58 6.95
C ARG A 88 -10.95 -31.64 8.00
N ALA A 89 -10.67 -32.15 9.20
CA ALA A 89 -10.10 -31.36 10.28
C ALA A 89 -8.67 -30.90 9.95
N HIS A 90 -7.82 -31.79 9.43
CA HIS A 90 -6.49 -31.44 8.95
C HIS A 90 -6.54 -30.46 7.77
N PHE A 91 -7.48 -30.63 6.84
CA PHE A 91 -7.69 -29.65 5.76
C PHE A 91 -8.06 -28.27 6.30
N GLY A 92 -8.93 -28.20 7.32
CA GLY A 92 -9.29 -26.95 8.00
C GLY A 92 -8.12 -26.26 8.72
N LEU A 93 -7.14 -27.05 9.20
CA LEU A 93 -5.85 -26.57 9.73
C LEU A 93 -4.78 -26.32 8.65
N GLU A 94 -5.12 -26.48 7.38
CA GLU A 94 -4.20 -26.35 6.24
C GLU A 94 -3.00 -27.35 6.30
N GLN A 95 -3.17 -28.44 7.04
CA GLN A 95 -2.22 -29.55 7.15
C GLN A 95 -2.45 -30.56 6.02
N PHE A 96 -2.23 -30.13 4.77
CA PHE A 96 -2.61 -30.88 3.57
C PHE A 96 -2.00 -32.27 3.47
N SER A 97 -0.74 -32.46 3.90
CA SER A 97 -0.09 -33.77 3.91
C SER A 97 -0.78 -34.77 4.85
N GLU A 98 -1.17 -34.32 6.05
CA GLU A 98 -1.89 -35.17 7.00
C GLU A 98 -3.32 -35.44 6.55
N ALA A 99 -3.97 -34.45 5.91
CA ALA A 99 -5.27 -34.63 5.29
C ALA A 99 -5.22 -35.69 4.16
N GLU A 100 -4.25 -35.59 3.24
CA GLU A 100 -4.04 -36.58 2.17
C GLU A 100 -3.80 -37.97 2.75
N ARG A 101 -2.96 -38.09 3.78
CA ARG A 101 -2.66 -39.39 4.42
C ARG A 101 -3.91 -40.03 5.02
N ALA A 102 -4.67 -39.29 5.82
CA ALA A 102 -5.90 -39.80 6.44
C ALA A 102 -6.96 -40.19 5.40
N LEU A 103 -7.11 -39.39 4.34
CA LEU A 103 -8.09 -39.65 3.29
C LEU A 103 -7.71 -40.85 2.41
N ASN A 104 -6.43 -41.04 2.08
CA ASN A 104 -5.99 -42.22 1.35
C ASN A 104 -6.22 -43.50 2.16
N GLU A 105 -5.94 -43.49 3.47
CA GLU A 105 -6.27 -44.61 4.36
C GLU A 105 -7.78 -44.87 4.39
N ALA A 106 -8.61 -43.82 4.39
CA ALA A 106 -10.06 -43.97 4.32
C ALA A 106 -10.51 -44.60 2.98
N VAL A 107 -9.87 -44.24 1.86
CA VAL A 107 -10.17 -44.78 0.52
C VAL A 107 -9.82 -46.26 0.43
N GLU A 108 -8.74 -46.70 1.07
CA GLU A 108 -8.40 -48.13 1.14
C GLU A 108 -9.46 -48.95 1.88
N LEU A 109 -10.14 -48.35 2.87
CA LEU A 109 -11.19 -49.00 3.66
C LEU A 109 -12.58 -48.92 3.02
N ASP A 110 -12.86 -47.87 2.24
CA ASP A 110 -14.18 -47.61 1.63
C ASP A 110 -14.03 -46.95 0.24
N PRO A 111 -13.59 -47.70 -0.79
CA PRO A 111 -13.30 -47.17 -2.12
C PRO A 111 -14.54 -46.76 -2.93
N GLU A 112 -15.76 -47.06 -2.48
CA GLU A 112 -17.00 -46.68 -3.18
C GLU A 112 -17.57 -45.35 -2.66
N ASN A 113 -16.88 -44.69 -1.73
CA ASN A 113 -17.34 -43.46 -1.10
C ASN A 113 -16.89 -42.20 -1.84
N ALA A 114 -17.81 -41.64 -2.64
CA ALA A 114 -17.58 -40.43 -3.42
C ALA A 114 -17.10 -39.22 -2.59
N GLU A 115 -17.46 -39.14 -1.31
CA GLU A 115 -17.11 -38.01 -0.44
C GLU A 115 -15.60 -37.99 -0.08
N LEU A 116 -14.96 -39.16 -0.02
CA LEU A 116 -13.52 -39.28 0.19
C LEU A 116 -12.74 -38.67 -0.97
N TYR A 117 -13.11 -39.04 -2.20
CA TYR A 117 -12.51 -38.51 -3.42
C TYR A 117 -12.79 -37.03 -3.61
N LEU A 118 -14.00 -36.55 -3.24
CA LEU A 118 -14.29 -35.11 -3.23
C LEU A 118 -13.34 -34.37 -2.28
N MET A 119 -13.11 -34.89 -1.08
CA MET A 119 -12.21 -34.25 -0.11
C MET A 119 -10.74 -34.30 -0.56
N LEU A 120 -10.28 -35.41 -1.15
CA LEU A 120 -8.97 -35.47 -1.83
C LEU A 120 -8.88 -34.44 -2.95
N GLY A 121 -9.96 -34.26 -3.72
CA GLY A 121 -10.08 -33.21 -4.73
C GLY A 121 -9.90 -31.81 -4.14
N HIS A 122 -10.51 -31.51 -2.98
CA HIS A 122 -10.29 -30.24 -2.27
C HIS A 122 -8.84 -30.05 -1.83
N VAL A 123 -8.22 -31.09 -1.24
CA VAL A 123 -6.80 -31.07 -0.82
C VAL A 123 -5.90 -30.78 -2.02
N TYR A 124 -6.05 -31.56 -3.10
CA TYR A 124 -5.22 -31.41 -4.31
C TYR A 124 -5.45 -30.09 -5.03
N TYR A 125 -6.68 -29.58 -5.04
CA TYR A 125 -6.99 -28.27 -5.62
C TYR A 125 -6.30 -27.14 -4.85
N ALA A 126 -6.32 -27.19 -3.52
CA ALA A 126 -5.64 -26.24 -2.65
C ALA A 126 -4.11 -26.29 -2.84
N GLU A 127 -3.52 -27.49 -2.92
CA GLU A 127 -2.09 -27.70 -3.19
C GLU A 127 -1.68 -27.42 -4.66
N ARG A 128 -2.63 -27.06 -5.53
CA ARG A 128 -2.40 -26.80 -6.97
C ARG A 128 -1.87 -28.03 -7.73
N ARG A 129 -2.23 -29.25 -7.29
CA ARG A 129 -1.86 -30.53 -7.93
C ARG A 129 -2.92 -30.92 -8.95
N GLU A 130 -2.84 -30.32 -10.12
CA GLU A 130 -3.89 -30.35 -11.15
C GLU A 130 -4.29 -31.76 -11.60
N THR A 131 -3.33 -32.61 -11.97
CA THR A 131 -3.61 -33.99 -12.41
C THR A 131 -4.33 -34.80 -11.34
N LYS A 132 -3.81 -34.78 -10.10
CA LYS A 132 -4.45 -35.47 -8.98
C LYS A 132 -5.84 -34.93 -8.65
N THR A 133 -6.03 -33.61 -8.79
CA THR A 133 -7.34 -32.96 -8.60
C THR A 133 -8.35 -33.53 -9.61
N ILE A 134 -7.97 -33.58 -10.89
CA ILE A 134 -8.82 -34.10 -11.96
C ILE A 134 -9.16 -35.57 -11.70
N ASP A 135 -8.14 -36.41 -11.43
CA ASP A 135 -8.34 -37.84 -11.19
C ASP A 135 -9.30 -38.10 -10.03
N ALA A 136 -9.09 -37.41 -8.89
CA ALA A 136 -9.95 -37.55 -7.72
C ALA A 136 -11.40 -37.11 -8.03
N LEU A 137 -11.59 -36.00 -8.74
CA LEU A 137 -12.92 -35.49 -9.08
C LEU A 137 -13.65 -36.31 -10.15
N ASP A 138 -12.91 -36.97 -11.04
CA ASP A 138 -13.48 -37.94 -11.99
C ASP A 138 -13.95 -39.20 -11.27
N GLN A 139 -13.17 -39.74 -10.33
CA GLN A 139 -13.61 -40.85 -9.47
C GLN A 139 -14.84 -40.46 -8.62
N ALA A 140 -14.81 -39.28 -8.00
CA ALA A 140 -15.91 -38.79 -7.18
C ALA A 140 -17.21 -38.67 -8.00
N LEU A 141 -17.14 -38.15 -9.23
CA LEU A 141 -18.30 -38.02 -10.11
C LEU A 141 -18.79 -39.39 -10.63
N ALA A 142 -17.89 -40.32 -10.93
CA ALA A 142 -18.28 -41.67 -11.36
C ALA A 142 -19.10 -42.40 -10.27
N LEU A 143 -18.72 -42.22 -9.01
CA LEU A 143 -19.43 -42.80 -7.85
C LEU A 143 -20.73 -42.05 -7.52
N ASN A 144 -20.79 -40.73 -7.74
CA ASN A 144 -22.00 -39.95 -7.53
C ASN A 144 -22.21 -38.87 -8.62
N PRO A 145 -22.82 -39.23 -9.77
CA PRO A 145 -22.97 -38.33 -10.92
C PRO A 145 -23.89 -37.13 -10.68
N SER A 146 -24.75 -37.19 -9.66
CA SER A 146 -25.73 -36.14 -9.35
C SER A 146 -25.30 -35.22 -8.20
N SER A 147 -24.03 -35.31 -7.77
CA SER A 147 -23.51 -34.47 -6.68
C SER A 147 -23.17 -33.06 -7.16
N ILE A 148 -23.93 -32.09 -6.67
CA ILE A 148 -23.71 -30.66 -6.91
C ILE A 148 -22.33 -30.20 -6.42
N ALA A 149 -21.90 -30.66 -5.24
CA ALA A 149 -20.61 -30.27 -4.68
C ALA A 149 -19.43 -30.73 -5.56
N ILE A 150 -19.53 -31.93 -6.13
CA ILE A 150 -18.53 -32.47 -7.05
C ILE A 150 -18.52 -31.68 -8.35
N LEU A 151 -19.70 -31.44 -8.96
CA LEU A 151 -19.81 -30.65 -10.19
C LEU A 151 -19.28 -29.22 -10.02
N ALA A 152 -19.59 -28.56 -8.90
CA ALA A 152 -19.09 -27.22 -8.62
C ALA A 152 -17.56 -27.18 -8.52
N LEU A 153 -16.95 -28.08 -7.73
CA LEU A 153 -15.49 -28.12 -7.62
C LEU A 153 -14.82 -28.51 -8.95
N ARG A 154 -15.43 -29.42 -9.72
CA ARG A 154 -14.97 -29.75 -11.09
C ARG A 154 -15.00 -28.55 -12.01
N ILE A 155 -16.09 -27.79 -12.04
CA ILE A 155 -16.19 -26.56 -12.84
C ILE A 155 -15.03 -25.63 -12.51
N HIS A 156 -14.71 -25.41 -11.23
CA HIS A 156 -13.58 -24.58 -10.82
C HIS A 156 -12.22 -25.18 -11.24
N ALA A 157 -11.99 -26.46 -10.96
CA ALA A 157 -10.75 -27.17 -11.30
C ALA A 157 -10.48 -27.18 -12.80
N PHE A 158 -11.46 -27.58 -13.61
CA PHE A 158 -11.33 -27.63 -15.06
C PHE A 158 -11.30 -26.23 -15.70
N SER A 159 -11.93 -25.20 -15.10
CA SER A 159 -11.78 -23.81 -15.55
C SER A 159 -10.35 -23.33 -15.41
N ARG A 160 -9.70 -23.68 -14.29
CA ARG A 160 -8.29 -23.37 -14.03
C ARG A 160 -7.36 -24.12 -14.98
N ALA A 161 -7.69 -25.38 -15.28
CA ALA A 161 -7.03 -26.23 -16.27
C ALA A 161 -7.33 -25.87 -17.75
N ARG A 162 -8.14 -24.83 -17.99
CA ARG A 162 -8.58 -24.40 -19.34
C ARG A 162 -9.23 -25.50 -20.17
N ARG A 163 -9.88 -26.48 -19.53
CA ARG A 163 -10.61 -27.60 -20.18
C ARG A 163 -12.09 -27.24 -20.35
N TYR A 164 -12.36 -26.21 -21.15
CA TYR A 164 -13.68 -25.59 -21.21
C TYR A 164 -14.78 -26.50 -21.77
N ALA A 165 -14.47 -27.46 -22.65
CA ALA A 165 -15.45 -28.44 -23.10
C ALA A 165 -16.05 -29.26 -21.93
N THR A 166 -15.20 -29.68 -20.99
CA THR A 166 -15.64 -30.38 -19.77
C THR A 166 -16.38 -29.41 -18.84
N VAL A 167 -15.87 -28.19 -18.66
CA VAL A 167 -16.55 -27.15 -17.86
C VAL A 167 -17.99 -26.93 -18.33
N MET A 168 -18.21 -26.80 -19.64
CA MET A 168 -19.55 -26.56 -20.18
C MET A 168 -20.48 -27.77 -19.97
N ARG A 169 -19.97 -29.00 -20.12
CA ARG A 169 -20.75 -30.22 -19.85
C ARG A 169 -21.14 -30.29 -18.37
N ASP A 170 -20.23 -29.99 -17.45
CA ASP A 170 -20.49 -29.99 -16.01
C ASP A 170 -21.45 -28.85 -15.62
N CYS A 171 -21.37 -27.70 -16.30
CA CYS A 171 -22.34 -26.61 -16.18
C CYS A 171 -23.74 -27.06 -16.60
N ASP A 172 -23.89 -27.73 -17.75
CA ASP A 172 -25.18 -28.23 -18.23
C ASP A 172 -25.77 -29.25 -17.23
N ALA A 173 -24.94 -30.15 -16.69
CA ALA A 173 -25.36 -31.09 -15.66
C ALA A 173 -25.81 -30.40 -14.36
N LEU A 174 -25.04 -29.41 -13.89
CA LEU A 174 -25.37 -28.60 -12.71
C LEU A 174 -26.72 -27.88 -12.90
N MET A 175 -26.92 -27.28 -14.07
CA MET A 175 -28.16 -26.57 -14.41
C MET A 175 -29.36 -27.51 -14.53
N ALA A 176 -29.17 -28.75 -15.00
CA ALA A 176 -30.23 -29.75 -15.03
C ALA A 176 -30.68 -30.18 -13.62
N LEU A 177 -29.76 -30.26 -12.66
CA LEU A 177 -30.07 -30.62 -11.27
C LEU A 177 -30.75 -29.49 -10.49
N LYS A 178 -30.36 -28.24 -10.75
CA LYS A 178 -30.85 -27.05 -10.03
C LYS A 178 -31.24 -25.92 -10.99
N PRO A 179 -32.28 -26.12 -11.82
CA PRO A 179 -32.65 -25.18 -12.88
C PRO A 179 -33.23 -23.86 -12.36
N LYS A 180 -33.41 -23.69 -11.05
CA LYS A 180 -33.95 -22.49 -10.41
C LYS A 180 -32.95 -21.67 -9.61
N GLU A 181 -31.73 -22.17 -9.46
CA GLU A 181 -30.72 -21.57 -8.59
C GLU A 181 -30.00 -20.42 -9.30
N ALA A 182 -30.19 -19.19 -8.82
CA ALA A 182 -29.67 -17.98 -9.47
C ALA A 182 -28.13 -17.95 -9.50
N THR A 183 -27.50 -18.39 -8.42
CA THR A 183 -26.04 -18.43 -8.29
C THR A 183 -25.37 -19.31 -9.35
N TYR A 184 -26.05 -20.35 -9.84
CA TYR A 184 -25.53 -21.20 -10.92
C TYR A 184 -25.66 -20.55 -12.29
N TYR A 185 -26.70 -19.76 -12.55
CA TYR A 185 -26.76 -18.95 -13.76
C TYR A 185 -25.61 -17.92 -13.79
N ASN A 186 -25.30 -17.28 -12.67
CA ASN A 186 -24.14 -16.40 -12.55
C ASN A 186 -22.83 -17.17 -12.81
N LEU A 187 -22.63 -18.32 -12.17
CA LEU A 187 -21.47 -19.18 -12.40
C LEU A 187 -21.31 -19.53 -13.89
N VAL A 188 -22.35 -20.01 -14.57
CA VAL A 188 -22.31 -20.34 -16.00
C VAL A 188 -22.02 -19.11 -16.86
N GLY A 189 -22.59 -17.95 -16.51
CA GLY A 189 -22.27 -16.68 -17.15
C GLY A 189 -20.77 -16.38 -17.12
N THR A 190 -20.12 -16.56 -15.96
CA THR A 190 -18.66 -16.37 -15.84
C THR A 190 -17.87 -17.33 -16.74
N LYS A 191 -18.37 -18.56 -16.96
CA LYS A 191 -17.70 -19.54 -17.85
C LYS A 191 -17.83 -19.18 -19.33
N TYR A 192 -18.98 -18.66 -19.74
CA TYR A 192 -19.10 -18.09 -21.08
C TYR A 192 -18.22 -16.87 -21.28
N GLN A 193 -18.08 -16.02 -20.25
CA GLN A 193 -17.16 -14.88 -20.28
C GLN A 193 -15.70 -15.34 -20.40
N ASP A 194 -15.29 -16.37 -19.65
CA ASP A 194 -13.94 -16.94 -19.71
C ASP A 194 -13.56 -17.38 -21.13
N ILE A 195 -14.50 -17.89 -21.93
CA ILE A 195 -14.27 -18.31 -23.33
C ILE A 195 -14.63 -17.24 -24.38
N GLY A 196 -14.83 -15.98 -23.94
CA GLY A 196 -15.11 -14.83 -24.80
C GLY A 196 -16.45 -14.89 -25.52
N ARG A 197 -17.48 -15.52 -24.92
CA ARG A 197 -18.86 -15.56 -25.43
C ARG A 197 -19.73 -14.58 -24.64
N PHE A 198 -19.43 -13.28 -24.77
CA PHE A 198 -20.02 -12.21 -23.96
C PHE A 198 -21.55 -12.10 -24.07
N GLU A 199 -22.11 -12.28 -25.26
CA GLU A 199 -23.57 -12.26 -25.44
C GLU A 199 -24.25 -13.33 -24.59
N LYS A 200 -23.74 -14.57 -24.66
CA LYS A 200 -24.24 -15.66 -23.81
C LYS A 200 -24.01 -15.39 -22.34
N ALA A 201 -22.82 -14.90 -21.96
CA ALA A 201 -22.54 -14.54 -20.57
C ALA A 201 -23.57 -13.55 -20.02
N ARG A 202 -23.85 -12.48 -20.79
CA ARG A 202 -24.87 -11.47 -20.47
C ARG A 202 -26.27 -12.08 -20.33
N ASP A 203 -26.67 -12.96 -21.22
CA ASP A 203 -27.98 -13.64 -21.14
C ASP A 203 -28.12 -14.44 -19.84
N TYR A 204 -27.07 -15.17 -19.47
CA TYR A 204 -27.01 -15.94 -18.22
C TYR A 204 -27.02 -15.04 -16.98
N TYR A 205 -26.29 -13.92 -16.98
CA TYR A 205 -26.35 -12.96 -15.88
C TYR A 205 -27.74 -12.32 -15.73
N HIS A 206 -28.40 -11.97 -16.85
CA HIS A 206 -29.78 -11.48 -16.80
C HIS A 206 -30.77 -12.54 -16.34
N GLU A 207 -30.55 -13.82 -16.64
CA GLU A 207 -31.36 -14.91 -16.10
C GLU A 207 -31.13 -15.06 -14.59
N ALA A 208 -29.88 -14.99 -14.11
CA ALA A 208 -29.57 -14.98 -12.67
C ALA A 208 -30.36 -13.88 -11.95
N LEU A 209 -30.32 -12.65 -12.48
CA LEU A 209 -31.04 -11.50 -11.94
C LEU A 209 -32.57 -11.58 -12.06
N ARG A 210 -33.10 -12.40 -12.99
CA ARG A 210 -34.54 -12.69 -13.08
C ARG A 210 -34.99 -13.70 -12.04
N ARG A 211 -34.11 -14.63 -11.63
CA ARG A 211 -34.39 -15.62 -10.58
C ARG A 211 -34.21 -15.06 -9.19
N ASP A 212 -33.13 -14.32 -8.98
CA ASP A 212 -32.88 -13.58 -7.75
C ASP A 212 -32.46 -12.15 -8.09
N PRO A 213 -33.34 -11.17 -7.86
CA PRO A 213 -32.99 -9.79 -8.05
C PRO A 213 -31.83 -9.29 -7.19
N GLN A 214 -31.51 -9.98 -6.09
CA GLN A 214 -30.45 -9.65 -5.14
C GLN A 214 -29.12 -10.39 -5.41
N GLU A 215 -28.98 -11.09 -6.55
CA GLU A 215 -27.69 -11.67 -6.93
C GLU A 215 -26.69 -10.59 -7.39
N LEU A 216 -25.90 -10.11 -6.43
CA LEU A 216 -24.86 -9.09 -6.55
C LEU A 216 -23.77 -9.44 -7.57
N GLY A 217 -23.38 -10.72 -7.63
CA GLY A 217 -22.33 -11.19 -8.53
C GLY A 217 -22.70 -10.97 -9.99
N ALA A 218 -23.92 -11.37 -10.38
CA ALA A 218 -24.41 -11.20 -11.74
C ALA A 218 -24.55 -9.72 -12.13
N ALA A 219 -25.05 -8.87 -11.23
CA ALA A 219 -25.16 -7.44 -11.49
C ALA A 219 -23.81 -6.77 -11.72
N SER A 220 -22.80 -7.13 -10.92
CA SER A 220 -21.44 -6.61 -11.07
C SER A 220 -20.78 -7.12 -12.34
N ASN A 221 -20.97 -8.41 -12.67
CA ASN A 221 -20.43 -9.01 -13.90
C ASN A 221 -21.04 -8.41 -15.18
N ILE A 222 -22.32 -8.03 -15.18
CA ILE A 222 -22.93 -7.31 -16.31
C ILE A 222 -22.24 -5.96 -16.50
N LEU A 223 -22.09 -5.18 -15.42
CA LEU A 223 -21.47 -3.85 -15.49
C LEU A 223 -20.02 -3.95 -15.99
N THR A 224 -19.22 -4.87 -15.45
CA THR A 224 -17.86 -5.11 -15.93
C THR A 224 -17.85 -5.60 -17.39
N GLY A 225 -18.79 -6.47 -17.75
CA GLY A 225 -18.96 -7.00 -19.11
C GLY A 225 -19.19 -5.93 -20.17
N MET A 226 -19.95 -4.89 -19.83
CA MET A 226 -20.26 -3.77 -20.74
C MET A 226 -19.02 -3.00 -21.20
N HIS A 227 -17.94 -2.98 -20.41
CA HIS A 227 -16.69 -2.33 -20.78
C HIS A 227 -15.88 -3.07 -21.85
N TYR A 228 -16.22 -4.33 -22.15
CA TYR A 228 -15.56 -5.10 -23.22
C TYR A 228 -16.30 -5.02 -24.56
N ASP A 229 -17.55 -4.56 -24.56
CA ASP A 229 -18.43 -4.54 -25.73
C ASP A 229 -18.36 -3.17 -26.43
N PRO A 230 -17.81 -3.10 -27.66
CA PRO A 230 -17.69 -1.84 -28.39
C PRO A 230 -19.04 -1.23 -28.79
N ALA A 231 -20.13 -2.02 -28.78
CA ALA A 231 -21.46 -1.52 -29.11
C ALA A 231 -22.12 -0.75 -27.95
N VAL A 232 -21.60 -0.88 -26.72
CA VAL A 232 -22.19 -0.26 -25.54
C VAL A 232 -21.63 1.15 -25.34
N SER A 233 -22.51 2.14 -25.23
CA SER A 233 -22.11 3.52 -25.03
C SER A 233 -21.66 3.82 -23.59
N ALA A 234 -20.82 4.84 -23.41
CA ALA A 234 -20.47 5.34 -22.07
C ALA A 234 -21.71 5.73 -21.25
N ARG A 235 -22.79 6.18 -21.92
CA ARG A 235 -24.05 6.52 -21.26
C ARG A 235 -24.73 5.31 -20.64
N GLU A 236 -24.86 4.23 -21.40
CA GLU A 236 -25.46 2.99 -20.89
C GLU A 236 -24.66 2.42 -19.72
N ILE A 237 -23.32 2.47 -19.79
CA ILE A 237 -22.44 2.05 -18.69
C ILE A 237 -22.68 2.89 -17.44
N TYR A 238 -22.72 4.22 -17.57
CA TYR A 238 -22.97 5.12 -16.45
C TYR A 238 -24.35 4.86 -15.81
N ASP A 239 -25.40 4.73 -16.64
CA ASP A 239 -26.75 4.44 -16.16
C ASP A 239 -26.81 3.06 -15.46
N ALA A 240 -26.04 2.08 -15.91
CA ALA A 240 -25.91 0.77 -15.28
C ALA A 240 -25.20 0.85 -13.92
N ALA A 241 -24.13 1.63 -13.80
CA ALA A 241 -23.45 1.88 -12.52
C ALA A 241 -24.41 2.53 -11.49
N LEU A 242 -25.20 3.53 -11.92
CA LEU A 242 -26.23 4.14 -11.07
C LEU A 242 -27.38 3.18 -10.72
N ASN A 243 -27.73 2.27 -11.63
CA ASN A 243 -28.74 1.25 -11.37
C ASN A 243 -28.27 0.25 -10.31
N TRP A 244 -27.00 -0.13 -10.32
CA TRP A 244 -26.43 -1.03 -9.30
C TRP A 244 -26.74 -0.55 -7.88
N ARG A 245 -26.50 0.74 -7.58
CA ARG A 245 -26.86 1.37 -6.30
C ARG A 245 -28.35 1.24 -5.96
N ARG A 246 -29.24 1.47 -6.94
CA ARG A 246 -30.70 1.41 -6.72
C ARG A 246 -31.17 -0.01 -6.42
N ARG A 247 -30.49 -1.01 -7.00
CA ARG A 247 -30.82 -2.43 -6.85
C ARG A 247 -30.40 -3.01 -5.50
N PHE A 248 -29.28 -2.53 -4.97
CA PHE A 248 -28.72 -2.95 -3.69
C PHE A 248 -28.68 -1.79 -2.69
N PRO A 249 -29.85 -1.31 -2.22
CA PRO A 249 -29.91 -0.19 -1.29
C PRO A 249 -29.33 -0.62 0.06
N VAL A 250 -28.22 0.00 0.45
CA VAL A 250 -27.63 -0.16 1.78
C VAL A 250 -27.69 1.21 2.46
N ALA A 251 -28.26 1.24 3.67
CA ALA A 251 -28.30 2.45 4.47
C ALA A 251 -26.88 2.80 4.93
N ALA A 252 -26.43 4.01 4.60
CA ALA A 252 -25.21 4.55 5.17
C ALA A 252 -25.38 4.70 6.68
N GLN A 253 -24.39 4.26 7.43
CA GLN A 253 -24.32 4.46 8.88
C GLN A 253 -23.30 5.55 9.15
N ALA A 254 -23.53 6.34 10.21
CA ALA A 254 -22.54 7.33 10.60
C ALA A 254 -21.21 6.62 10.94
N PRO A 255 -20.06 7.13 10.45
CA PRO A 255 -18.77 6.62 10.87
C PRO A 255 -18.58 6.90 12.37
N SER A 256 -17.71 6.12 13.02
CA SER A 256 -17.33 6.38 14.41
C SER A 256 -16.80 7.82 14.54
N PRO A 257 -17.13 8.55 15.62
CA PRO A 257 -16.57 9.87 15.86
C PRO A 257 -15.04 9.82 15.86
N ILE A 258 -14.42 10.69 15.08
CA ILE A 258 -12.97 10.81 14.94
C ILE A 258 -12.53 12.24 15.25
N ASP A 259 -11.37 12.37 15.89
CA ASP A 259 -10.78 13.66 16.17
C ASP A 259 -10.20 14.30 14.90
N LYS A 260 -10.83 15.40 14.46
CA LYS A 260 -10.53 16.14 13.23
C LYS A 260 -9.31 17.05 13.41
N GLN A 261 -8.13 16.44 13.41
CA GLN A 261 -6.86 17.16 13.45
C GLN A 261 -6.22 17.24 12.06
N PRO A 262 -6.12 18.42 11.43
CA PRO A 262 -5.55 18.58 10.09
C PRO A 262 -4.14 18.01 9.91
N ALA A 263 -3.30 18.09 10.95
CA ALA A 263 -1.87 17.73 10.93
C ALA A 263 -1.54 16.39 11.61
N ARG A 264 -2.54 15.54 11.89
CA ARG A 264 -2.30 14.20 12.49
C ARG A 264 -1.66 13.25 11.49
N ARG A 265 -0.97 12.23 11.99
CA ARG A 265 -0.60 11.05 11.19
C ARG A 265 -1.87 10.30 10.79
N LEU A 266 -2.07 10.07 9.48
CA LEU A 266 -3.32 9.51 8.97
C LEU A 266 -3.32 7.99 9.00
N ARG A 267 -4.41 7.39 9.48
CA ARG A 267 -4.68 5.96 9.38
C ARG A 267 -5.40 5.66 8.07
N VAL A 268 -4.69 5.02 7.15
CA VAL A 268 -5.17 4.70 5.80
C VAL A 268 -5.41 3.20 5.69
N GLY A 269 -6.68 2.80 5.59
CA GLY A 269 -7.06 1.42 5.31
C GLY A 269 -7.02 1.10 3.83
N MET A 270 -6.61 -0.11 3.49
CA MET A 270 -6.45 -0.61 2.13
C MET A 270 -7.14 -1.97 2.01
N LEU A 271 -8.23 -2.05 1.24
CA LEU A 271 -9.04 -3.27 1.08
C LEU A 271 -8.85 -3.88 -0.31
N SER A 272 -8.32 -5.10 -0.39
CA SER A 272 -8.13 -5.79 -1.67
C SER A 272 -7.97 -7.30 -1.52
N ALA A 273 -8.33 -8.05 -2.58
CA ALA A 273 -7.86 -9.41 -2.80
C ALA A 273 -6.48 -9.47 -3.49
N GLY A 274 -5.97 -8.33 -3.96
CA GLY A 274 -4.80 -8.27 -4.85
C GLY A 274 -3.46 -7.96 -4.18
N PHE A 275 -3.29 -8.16 -2.87
CA PHE A 275 -2.05 -7.87 -2.12
C PHE A 275 -0.97 -8.95 -2.26
N HIS A 276 -0.72 -9.35 -3.50
CA HIS A 276 0.30 -10.33 -3.88
C HIS A 276 0.80 -9.98 -5.30
N SER A 277 1.51 -10.88 -5.98
CA SER A 277 1.92 -10.74 -7.39
C SER A 277 0.69 -10.73 -8.30
N HIS A 278 0.04 -9.58 -8.33
CA HIS A 278 -1.22 -9.21 -8.98
C HIS A 278 -1.11 -7.74 -9.37
N PRO A 279 -1.80 -7.26 -10.41
CA PRO A 279 -1.75 -5.86 -10.84
C PRO A 279 -1.87 -4.86 -9.69
N VAL A 280 -2.82 -5.03 -8.78
CA VAL A 280 -2.98 -4.16 -7.60
C VAL A 280 -1.70 -4.10 -6.76
N GLY A 281 -1.23 -5.24 -6.24
CA GLY A 281 -0.04 -5.29 -5.40
C GLY A 281 1.20 -4.71 -6.10
N LEU A 282 1.42 -5.03 -7.38
CA LEU A 282 2.55 -4.53 -8.15
C LEU A 282 2.49 -3.00 -8.40
N MET A 283 1.30 -2.44 -8.59
CA MET A 283 1.09 -1.03 -8.95
C MET A 283 0.96 -0.07 -7.76
N ILE A 284 0.82 -0.59 -6.54
CA ILE A 284 0.85 0.23 -5.31
C ILE A 284 2.19 0.12 -4.59
N LEU A 285 2.93 -0.98 -4.79
CA LEU A 285 4.13 -1.29 -4.04
C LEU A 285 5.18 -0.15 -4.06
N PRO A 286 5.50 0.46 -5.23
CA PRO A 286 6.49 1.54 -5.27
C PRO A 286 6.06 2.74 -4.42
N ALA A 287 4.78 3.07 -4.42
CA ALA A 287 4.24 4.18 -3.64
C ALA A 287 4.37 3.91 -2.13
N VAL A 288 3.84 2.79 -1.65
CA VAL A 288 3.79 2.50 -0.20
C VAL A 288 5.17 2.27 0.42
N LEU A 289 6.16 1.83 -0.37
CA LEU A 289 7.55 1.72 0.07
C LEU A 289 8.23 3.08 0.26
N ASN A 290 7.81 4.11 -0.49
CA ASN A 290 8.43 5.44 -0.48
C ASN A 290 7.66 6.47 0.35
N VAL A 291 6.41 6.20 0.73
CA VAL A 291 5.64 7.07 1.62
C VAL A 291 6.37 7.27 2.95
N LYS A 292 6.48 8.53 3.37
CA LYS A 292 7.06 8.91 4.66
C LYS A 292 6.16 8.37 5.77
N ARG A 293 6.61 7.32 6.47
CA ARG A 293 5.83 6.69 7.56
C ARG A 293 5.35 7.68 8.62
N ARG A 294 6.05 8.79 8.85
CA ARG A 294 5.60 9.84 9.78
C ARG A 294 4.26 10.49 9.38
N ASN A 295 3.90 10.44 8.10
CA ASN A 295 2.69 11.06 7.55
C ASN A 295 1.49 10.09 7.55
N LEU A 296 1.71 8.83 7.15
CA LEU A 296 0.67 7.81 6.96
C LEU A 296 0.99 6.49 7.71
N GLU A 297 -0.06 5.84 8.20
CA GLU A 297 -0.09 4.45 8.72
C GLU A 297 -0.98 3.60 7.82
N PHE A 298 -0.49 2.45 7.37
CA PHE A 298 -1.25 1.57 6.48
C PHE A 298 -1.86 0.38 7.23
N TYR A 299 -3.16 0.18 7.05
CA TYR A 299 -3.92 -0.97 7.54
C TYR A 299 -4.36 -1.78 6.33
N TYR A 300 -3.81 -2.99 6.17
CA TYR A 300 -4.15 -3.85 5.03
C TYR A 300 -5.24 -4.85 5.41
N TYR A 301 -6.35 -4.83 4.66
CA TYR A 301 -7.46 -5.75 4.76
C TYR A 301 -7.40 -6.71 3.56
N SER A 302 -6.64 -7.80 3.69
CA SER A 302 -6.45 -8.80 2.63
C SER A 302 -7.63 -9.75 2.54
N LEU A 303 -8.13 -9.97 1.33
CA LEU A 303 -9.24 -10.89 1.02
C LEU A 303 -8.79 -12.18 0.34
N ASP A 304 -7.49 -12.35 0.11
CA ASP A 304 -6.88 -13.57 -0.46
C ASP A 304 -5.75 -14.05 0.49
N PRO A 305 -5.71 -15.35 0.86
CA PRO A 305 -4.68 -15.94 1.71
C PRO A 305 -3.31 -16.09 1.06
N LYS A 306 -3.18 -15.86 -0.25
CA LYS A 306 -1.95 -16.06 -1.00
C LYS A 306 -0.83 -15.15 -0.51
N GLU A 307 0.30 -15.77 -0.19
CA GLU A 307 1.53 -15.05 0.17
C GLU A 307 2.62 -15.25 -0.90
N ASP A 308 3.17 -14.14 -1.38
CA ASP A 308 4.38 -14.13 -2.19
C ASP A 308 5.28 -12.94 -1.84
N PHE A 309 6.26 -12.63 -2.71
CA PHE A 309 7.23 -11.58 -2.42
C PHE A 309 6.56 -10.20 -2.28
N VAL A 310 5.52 -9.90 -3.07
CA VAL A 310 4.81 -8.62 -3.00
C VAL A 310 4.10 -8.52 -1.67
N THR A 311 3.40 -9.59 -1.25
CA THR A 311 2.73 -9.67 0.05
C THR A 311 3.70 -9.36 1.19
N LYS A 312 4.88 -9.98 1.19
CA LYS A 312 5.91 -9.76 2.20
C LYS A 312 6.44 -8.32 2.21
N GLN A 313 6.58 -7.68 1.05
CA GLN A 313 7.01 -6.28 0.99
C GLN A 313 5.92 -5.33 1.49
N LEU A 314 4.65 -5.57 1.14
CA LEU A 314 3.52 -4.79 1.66
C LEU A 314 3.40 -4.94 3.19
N GLN A 315 3.50 -6.16 3.71
CA GLN A 315 3.51 -6.44 5.16
C GLN A 315 4.60 -5.66 5.91
N ARG A 316 5.78 -5.40 5.32
CA ARG A 316 6.83 -4.58 5.94
C ARG A 316 6.46 -3.10 6.07
N THR A 317 5.48 -2.62 5.31
CA THR A 317 4.96 -1.25 5.38
C THR A 317 3.71 -1.14 6.26
N ALA A 318 3.10 -2.29 6.58
CA ALA A 318 1.88 -2.36 7.36
C ALA A 318 2.11 -1.90 8.79
N SER A 319 1.22 -1.04 9.28
CA SER A 319 1.01 -0.86 10.71
C SER A 319 0.15 -1.99 11.26
N GLU A 320 -0.81 -2.46 10.47
CA GLU A 320 -1.62 -3.66 10.74
C GLU A 320 -1.87 -4.45 9.44
N TRP A 321 -1.83 -5.78 9.54
CA TRP A 321 -2.15 -6.70 8.45
C TRP A 321 -3.26 -7.65 8.89
N ARG A 322 -4.40 -7.62 8.19
CA ARG A 322 -5.58 -8.42 8.52
C ARG A 322 -5.93 -9.34 7.36
N MET A 323 -5.98 -10.65 7.62
CA MET A 323 -6.48 -11.65 6.67
C MET A 323 -7.97 -11.93 6.93
N LEU A 324 -8.83 -11.64 5.94
CA LEU A 324 -10.29 -11.52 6.15
C LEU A 324 -11.12 -12.28 5.11
N GLU A 325 -10.52 -13.16 4.31
CA GLU A 325 -11.22 -13.95 3.29
C GLU A 325 -12.48 -14.65 3.87
N LYS A 326 -12.34 -15.25 5.05
CA LYS A 326 -13.37 -16.08 5.71
C LYS A 326 -14.38 -15.27 6.56
N GLN A 327 -14.22 -13.95 6.69
CA GLN A 327 -15.12 -13.13 7.49
C GLN A 327 -16.41 -12.80 6.74
N SER A 328 -17.52 -12.78 7.48
CA SER A 328 -18.78 -12.25 7.00
C SER A 328 -18.70 -10.74 6.75
N LEU A 329 -19.65 -10.21 5.98
CA LEU A 329 -19.71 -8.76 5.68
C LEU A 329 -19.88 -7.91 6.95
N ASP A 330 -20.60 -8.43 7.95
CA ASP A 330 -20.83 -7.72 9.22
C ASP A 330 -19.57 -7.72 10.10
N GLU A 331 -18.82 -8.82 10.14
CA GLU A 331 -17.53 -8.91 10.83
C GLU A 331 -16.48 -7.99 10.20
N LEU A 332 -16.46 -7.90 8.87
CA LEU A 332 -15.58 -6.98 8.14
C LEU A 332 -15.91 -5.51 8.48
N ASP A 333 -17.19 -5.11 8.43
CA ASP A 333 -17.62 -3.75 8.79
C ASP A 333 -17.24 -3.41 10.25
N ALA A 334 -17.50 -4.33 11.19
CA ALA A 334 -17.13 -4.15 12.59
C ALA A 334 -15.62 -4.02 12.79
N THR A 335 -14.82 -4.81 12.06
CA THR A 335 -13.36 -4.75 12.11
C THR A 335 -12.83 -3.40 11.61
N ILE A 336 -13.31 -2.91 10.47
CA ILE A 336 -12.90 -1.62 9.91
C ILE A 336 -13.26 -0.47 10.86
N ARG A 337 -14.47 -0.47 11.44
CA ARG A 337 -14.91 0.56 12.39
C ARG A 337 -14.08 0.56 13.67
N LYS A 338 -13.67 -0.62 14.15
CA LYS A 338 -12.82 -0.77 15.34
C LYS A 338 -11.45 -0.15 15.14
N ASP A 339 -10.91 -0.19 13.92
CA ASP A 339 -9.59 0.36 13.61
C ASP A 339 -9.57 1.89 13.54
N GLN A 340 -10.75 2.55 13.50
CA GLN A 340 -10.90 4.01 13.50
C GLN A 340 -10.03 4.68 12.42
N LEU A 341 -10.20 4.22 11.18
CA LEU A 341 -9.48 4.77 10.03
C LEU A 341 -9.88 6.22 9.75
N ASP A 342 -8.92 7.02 9.28
CA ASP A 342 -9.17 8.36 8.76
C ASP A 342 -9.63 8.29 7.29
N ILE A 343 -9.02 7.39 6.52
CA ILE A 343 -9.34 7.16 5.11
C ILE A 343 -9.38 5.66 4.83
N LEU A 344 -10.44 5.17 4.18
CA LEU A 344 -10.51 3.82 3.63
C LEU A 344 -10.36 3.86 2.11
N ILE A 345 -9.42 3.08 1.57
CA ILE A 345 -9.19 2.95 0.15
C ILE A 345 -9.70 1.58 -0.32
N ASP A 346 -10.69 1.58 -1.21
CA ASP A 346 -11.16 0.37 -1.90
C ASP A 346 -10.32 0.09 -3.14
N MET A 347 -9.81 -1.14 -3.24
CA MET A 347 -9.03 -1.63 -4.37
C MET A 347 -9.60 -2.94 -4.96
N ALA A 348 -10.92 -3.13 -4.85
CA ALA A 348 -11.63 -4.28 -5.40
C ALA A 348 -12.69 -3.87 -6.44
N GLY A 349 -13.48 -2.83 -6.15
CA GLY A 349 -14.57 -2.39 -7.02
C GLY A 349 -15.59 -3.49 -7.29
N HIS A 350 -16.04 -3.59 -8.54
CA HIS A 350 -17.02 -4.61 -8.98
C HIS A 350 -16.41 -5.99 -9.25
N ASN A 351 -15.09 -6.16 -9.09
CA ASN A 351 -14.37 -7.37 -9.47
C ASN A 351 -14.12 -8.30 -8.27
N GLU A 352 -13.11 -9.17 -8.36
CA GLU A 352 -12.71 -10.08 -7.29
C GLU A 352 -12.48 -9.34 -5.97
N GLY A 353 -12.99 -9.90 -4.88
CA GLY A 353 -12.96 -9.24 -3.57
C GLY A 353 -14.00 -8.13 -3.40
N ASN A 354 -15.03 -8.04 -4.26
CA ASN A 354 -16.11 -7.05 -4.12
C ASN A 354 -16.68 -7.02 -2.68
N ARG A 355 -16.57 -5.85 -2.04
CA ARG A 355 -17.15 -5.54 -0.71
C ARG A 355 -17.93 -4.22 -0.75
N LEU A 356 -18.48 -3.88 -1.92
CA LEU A 356 -19.18 -2.62 -2.14
C LEU A 356 -20.39 -2.42 -1.20
N THR A 357 -21.04 -3.50 -0.76
CA THR A 357 -22.11 -3.44 0.25
C THR A 357 -21.63 -3.08 1.64
N VAL A 358 -20.37 -3.40 2.00
CA VAL A 358 -19.74 -2.94 3.24
C VAL A 358 -19.33 -1.48 3.08
N ILE A 359 -18.72 -1.12 1.95
CA ILE A 359 -18.38 0.28 1.65
C ILE A 359 -19.61 1.20 1.70
N ALA A 360 -20.75 0.73 1.18
CA ALA A 360 -22.01 1.47 1.20
C ALA A 360 -22.52 1.81 2.60
N ARG A 361 -22.07 1.10 3.65
CA ARG A 361 -22.37 1.40 5.06
C ARG A 361 -21.54 2.55 5.64
N LYS A 362 -20.58 3.09 4.88
CA LYS A 362 -19.61 4.11 5.29
C LYS A 362 -18.87 3.76 6.60
N PRO A 363 -18.03 2.71 6.61
CA PRO A 363 -17.28 2.30 7.81
C PRO A 363 -16.15 3.27 8.20
N ALA A 364 -15.74 4.17 7.29
CA ALA A 364 -14.73 5.19 7.50
C ALA A 364 -15.28 6.58 7.08
N PRO A 365 -14.74 7.68 7.61
CA PRO A 365 -15.25 9.03 7.37
C PRO A 365 -14.95 9.54 5.95
N LEU A 366 -13.80 9.17 5.39
CA LEU A 366 -13.48 9.36 3.98
C LEU A 366 -13.26 8.02 3.31
N ILE A 367 -13.90 7.79 2.17
CA ILE A 367 -13.73 6.59 1.36
C ILE A 367 -13.27 6.99 -0.04
N VAL A 368 -12.15 6.39 -0.47
CA VAL A 368 -11.51 6.65 -1.75
C VAL A 368 -11.53 5.38 -2.58
N LYS A 369 -11.95 5.49 -3.84
CA LYS A 369 -11.73 4.42 -4.81
C LYS A 369 -10.34 4.59 -5.42
N TRP A 370 -9.51 3.53 -5.38
CA TRP A 370 -8.23 3.47 -6.09
C TRP A 370 -8.08 2.12 -6.79
N VAL A 371 -6.98 1.93 -7.53
CA VAL A 371 -6.58 0.79 -8.37
C VAL A 371 -7.21 -0.56 -8.03
N GLY A 372 -7.47 -1.41 -9.02
CA GLY A 372 -8.09 -2.72 -8.82
C GLY A 372 -9.61 -2.65 -8.96
N GLY A 373 -10.14 -3.29 -10.01
CA GLY A 373 -11.54 -3.16 -10.39
C GLY A 373 -12.01 -1.72 -10.65
N LEU A 374 -11.06 -0.82 -10.87
CA LEU A 374 -11.31 0.58 -11.24
C LEU A 374 -11.49 0.65 -12.76
N ILE A 375 -12.73 0.46 -13.19
CA ILE A 375 -13.12 0.39 -14.61
C ILE A 375 -13.95 1.59 -15.04
N ASN A 376 -14.60 2.26 -14.08
CA ASN A 376 -15.36 3.50 -14.22
C ASN A 376 -15.74 4.02 -12.82
N THR A 377 -16.62 5.02 -12.74
CA THR A 377 -17.38 5.30 -11.51
C THR A 377 -17.97 4.04 -10.90
N THR A 378 -17.96 3.95 -9.57
CA THR A 378 -18.61 2.85 -8.83
C THR A 378 -20.13 3.01 -8.78
N GLY A 379 -20.66 4.20 -9.13
CA GLY A 379 -22.08 4.54 -9.01
C GLY A 379 -22.58 4.67 -7.56
N LEU A 380 -21.69 4.54 -6.56
CA LEU A 380 -22.04 4.53 -5.15
C LEU A 380 -21.68 5.86 -4.49
N GLY A 381 -22.69 6.55 -3.97
CA GLY A 381 -22.49 7.81 -3.21
C GLY A 381 -21.83 7.62 -1.84
N ALA A 382 -21.37 6.41 -1.51
CA ALA A 382 -20.58 6.15 -0.32
C ALA A 382 -19.10 6.52 -0.51
N PHE A 383 -18.60 6.46 -1.74
CA PHE A 383 -17.27 6.96 -2.09
C PHE A 383 -17.29 8.47 -2.15
N ASP A 384 -16.36 9.10 -1.44
CA ASP A 384 -16.21 10.55 -1.45
C ASP A 384 -15.31 10.98 -2.62
N TYR A 385 -14.29 10.17 -2.92
CA TYR A 385 -13.28 10.45 -3.94
C TYR A 385 -12.91 9.22 -4.78
N LEU A 386 -12.37 9.47 -5.98
CA LEU A 386 -11.75 8.48 -6.86
C LEU A 386 -10.37 9.00 -7.28
N LEU A 387 -9.31 8.23 -7.01
CA LEU A 387 -7.94 8.57 -7.34
C LEU A 387 -7.64 8.22 -8.81
N THR A 388 -7.20 9.21 -9.58
CA THR A 388 -7.06 9.16 -11.04
C THR A 388 -5.96 10.16 -11.48
N ASP A 389 -5.85 10.42 -12.78
CA ASP A 389 -5.02 11.46 -13.36
C ASP A 389 -5.73 12.19 -14.53
N ARG A 390 -5.03 13.16 -15.15
CA ARG A 390 -5.57 14.01 -16.21
C ARG A 390 -5.68 13.34 -17.59
N VAL A 391 -4.96 12.26 -17.83
CA VAL A 391 -5.00 11.49 -19.09
C VAL A 391 -6.10 10.43 -18.98
N GLU A 392 -6.15 9.72 -17.86
CA GLU A 392 -7.15 8.72 -17.54
C GLU A 392 -8.55 9.35 -17.47
N THR A 393 -8.67 10.49 -16.78
CA THR A 393 -9.92 11.26 -16.67
C THR A 393 -9.70 12.71 -17.14
N PRO A 394 -9.85 12.99 -18.45
CA PRO A 394 -9.61 14.33 -18.99
C PRO A 394 -10.58 15.37 -18.41
N PRO A 395 -10.25 16.67 -18.45
CA PRO A 395 -11.17 17.73 -18.03
C PRO A 395 -12.53 17.63 -18.74
N GLY A 396 -13.62 17.88 -18.00
CA GLY A 396 -14.99 17.88 -18.53
C GLY A 396 -15.73 16.56 -18.41
N VAL A 397 -15.12 15.53 -17.80
CA VAL A 397 -15.79 14.24 -17.55
C VAL A 397 -16.35 14.12 -16.14
N ASP A 398 -16.15 15.10 -15.26
CA ASP A 398 -16.50 15.02 -13.84
C ASP A 398 -17.99 14.67 -13.61
N ASP A 399 -18.90 15.15 -14.45
CA ASP A 399 -20.34 14.82 -14.37
C ASP A 399 -20.67 13.34 -14.61
N TRP A 400 -19.72 12.58 -15.16
CA TRP A 400 -19.81 11.14 -15.39
C TRP A 400 -19.32 10.31 -14.20
N TYR A 401 -18.97 10.95 -13.09
CA TYR A 401 -18.52 10.30 -11.86
C TYR A 401 -19.37 10.74 -10.68
N VAL A 402 -19.77 9.77 -9.86
CA VAL A 402 -20.46 10.06 -8.59
C VAL A 402 -19.45 10.53 -7.53
N GLU A 403 -18.22 10.04 -7.63
CA GLU A 403 -17.09 10.38 -6.79
C GLU A 403 -16.44 11.69 -7.24
N ASN A 404 -15.82 12.41 -6.30
CA ASN A 404 -14.98 13.54 -6.66
C ASN A 404 -13.62 13.06 -7.16
N LEU A 405 -13.23 13.51 -8.35
CA LEU A 405 -11.98 13.08 -8.96
C LEU A 405 -10.78 13.75 -8.29
N VAL A 406 -9.84 12.93 -7.82
CA VAL A 406 -8.52 13.37 -7.34
C VAL A 406 -7.53 13.05 -8.45
N ARG A 407 -7.21 14.07 -9.26
CA ARG A 407 -6.29 13.95 -10.40
C ARG A 407 -4.86 14.21 -9.95
N LEU A 408 -4.09 13.14 -9.77
CA LEU A 408 -2.65 13.21 -9.57
C LEU A 408 -1.96 13.88 -10.77
N PRO A 409 -0.77 14.49 -10.57
CA PRO A 409 -0.12 15.27 -11.62
C PRO A 409 0.47 14.43 -12.75
N ASP A 410 0.67 13.12 -12.55
CA ASP A 410 1.31 12.22 -13.50
C ASP A 410 0.36 11.05 -13.84
N ASP A 411 0.65 9.83 -13.36
CA ASP A 411 -0.19 8.64 -13.51
C ASP A 411 -1.02 8.41 -12.24
N TYR A 412 -2.08 7.60 -12.31
CA TYR A 412 -2.90 7.19 -11.17
C TYR A 412 -2.33 5.97 -10.43
N VAL A 413 -1.32 5.31 -11.00
CA VAL A 413 -0.54 4.23 -10.38
C VAL A 413 0.96 4.45 -10.54
N CYS A 414 1.78 3.65 -9.86
CA CYS A 414 3.22 3.64 -10.07
C CYS A 414 3.71 2.20 -10.26
N TYR A 415 4.51 1.96 -11.29
CA TYR A 415 5.05 0.64 -11.60
C TYR A 415 6.55 0.64 -11.39
N SER A 416 7.12 -0.43 -10.86
CA SER A 416 8.57 -0.62 -10.92
C SER A 416 8.90 -2.09 -11.14
N ILE A 417 10.08 -2.35 -11.72
CA ILE A 417 10.69 -3.68 -11.61
C ILE A 417 11.09 -3.84 -10.14
N PRO A 418 10.57 -4.85 -9.42
CA PRO A 418 10.92 -5.00 -8.01
C PRO A 418 12.44 -5.27 -7.87
N PRO A 419 13.16 -4.57 -6.97
CA PRO A 419 14.61 -4.66 -6.79
C PRO A 419 15.15 -6.10 -6.69
N ASP A 420 14.39 -6.96 -6.00
CA ASP A 420 14.84 -8.29 -5.61
C ASP A 420 14.42 -9.38 -6.60
N VAL A 421 13.78 -9.00 -7.71
CA VAL A 421 13.35 -9.95 -8.72
C VAL A 421 14.52 -10.17 -9.68
N PRO A 422 15.13 -11.38 -9.69
CA PRO A 422 16.35 -11.59 -10.45
C PRO A 422 16.11 -11.34 -11.95
N ALA A 423 17.13 -10.87 -12.69
CA ALA A 423 17.07 -10.66 -14.15
C ALA A 423 16.62 -11.90 -14.94
N VAL A 424 16.66 -13.07 -14.30
CA VAL A 424 16.07 -14.30 -14.82
C VAL A 424 14.54 -14.20 -15.00
N VAL A 425 13.84 -13.36 -14.25
CA VAL A 425 12.39 -13.14 -14.27
C VAL A 425 12.02 -11.93 -15.14
N PHE A 426 12.78 -10.83 -15.05
CA PHE A 426 12.71 -9.70 -15.99
C PHE A 426 13.95 -9.72 -16.90
N PRO A 427 13.87 -10.39 -18.06
CA PRO A 427 15.02 -10.52 -18.94
C PRO A 427 15.48 -9.18 -19.52
N GLU A 428 16.74 -9.10 -19.95
CA GLU A 428 17.27 -7.94 -20.70
C GLU A 428 16.45 -7.64 -21.97
N VAL A 429 16.44 -6.38 -22.40
CA VAL A 429 15.85 -6.02 -23.69
C VAL A 429 16.74 -6.61 -24.80
N ASN A 430 16.16 -7.43 -25.67
CA ASN A 430 16.86 -8.00 -26.82
C ASN A 430 16.83 -7.04 -28.03
N ASP A 431 17.68 -7.32 -29.03
CA ASP A 431 17.62 -6.64 -30.33
C ASP A 431 16.25 -6.75 -30.99
N LEU A 432 15.97 -5.84 -31.94
CA LEU A 432 14.69 -5.76 -32.64
C LEU A 432 14.40 -7.06 -33.40
N PRO A 433 13.31 -7.79 -33.08
CA PRO A 433 12.98 -9.06 -33.73
C PRO A 433 12.86 -8.98 -35.26
N ALA A 434 12.30 -7.89 -35.80
CA ALA A 434 12.11 -7.69 -37.22
C ALA A 434 13.41 -7.74 -38.03
N GLN A 435 14.54 -7.27 -37.47
CA GLN A 435 15.84 -7.31 -38.15
C GLN A 435 16.35 -8.74 -38.34
N ARG A 436 16.00 -9.68 -37.45
CA ARG A 436 16.38 -11.09 -37.53
C ARG A 436 15.40 -11.90 -38.37
N ASN A 437 14.11 -11.67 -38.18
CA ASN A 437 13.07 -12.52 -38.76
C ASN A 437 12.68 -12.07 -40.19
N GLY A 438 12.97 -10.82 -40.57
CA GLY A 438 12.62 -10.25 -41.88
C GLY A 438 11.17 -9.76 -42.00
N TYR A 439 10.42 -9.74 -40.90
CA TYR A 439 9.04 -9.25 -40.83
C TYR A 439 8.76 -8.62 -39.45
N VAL A 440 7.81 -7.69 -39.40
CA VAL A 440 7.33 -7.06 -38.17
C VAL A 440 6.34 -7.97 -37.46
N THR A 441 6.47 -8.12 -36.14
CA THR A 441 5.52 -8.84 -35.28
C THR A 441 4.78 -7.86 -34.39
N PHE A 442 3.46 -7.76 -34.60
CA PHE A 442 2.54 -7.11 -33.68
C PHE A 442 2.21 -8.05 -32.53
N GLY A 443 2.11 -7.52 -31.31
CA GLY A 443 1.85 -8.33 -30.12
C GLY A 443 0.74 -7.78 -29.24
N CYS A 444 0.00 -8.67 -28.57
CA CYS A 444 -0.90 -8.30 -27.49
C CYS A 444 -0.96 -9.41 -26.44
N LEU A 445 -0.43 -9.13 -25.24
CA LEU A 445 -0.39 -10.09 -24.13
C LEU A 445 -1.45 -9.81 -23.06
N ASN A 446 -2.44 -8.99 -23.41
CA ASN A 446 -3.59 -8.69 -22.56
C ASN A 446 -4.47 -9.92 -22.35
N ASN A 447 -5.30 -9.88 -21.30
CA ASN A 447 -6.36 -10.88 -21.12
C ASN A 447 -7.22 -10.95 -22.41
N PRO A 448 -7.36 -12.13 -23.04
CA PRO A 448 -8.13 -12.32 -24.27
C PRO A 448 -9.58 -11.84 -24.21
N THR A 449 -10.15 -11.66 -23.01
CA THR A 449 -11.46 -11.03 -22.82
C THR A 449 -11.55 -9.60 -23.34
N LYS A 450 -10.41 -8.90 -23.49
CA LYS A 450 -10.34 -7.54 -24.05
C LYS A 450 -10.34 -7.51 -25.58
N ILE A 451 -10.29 -8.67 -26.24
CA ILE A 451 -10.20 -8.77 -27.69
C ILE A 451 -11.56 -9.14 -28.26
N ASN A 452 -12.14 -8.24 -29.05
CA ASN A 452 -13.44 -8.39 -29.70
C ASN A 452 -13.31 -8.41 -31.23
N LEU A 453 -14.43 -8.68 -31.91
CA LEU A 453 -14.46 -8.81 -33.37
C LEU A 453 -14.14 -7.50 -34.11
N GLU A 454 -14.55 -6.35 -33.57
CA GLU A 454 -14.25 -5.05 -34.15
C GLU A 454 -12.75 -4.77 -34.10
N LEU A 455 -12.14 -5.00 -32.94
CA LEU A 455 -10.70 -4.85 -32.75
C LEU A 455 -9.88 -5.74 -33.69
N LEU A 456 -10.29 -7.00 -33.88
CA LEU A 456 -9.62 -7.90 -34.83
C LEU A 456 -9.70 -7.38 -36.27
N ALA A 457 -10.80 -6.72 -36.66
CA ALA A 457 -10.91 -6.09 -37.98
C ALA A 457 -9.93 -4.93 -38.13
N GLN A 458 -9.78 -4.11 -37.09
CA GLN A 458 -8.84 -2.98 -37.09
C GLN A 458 -7.39 -3.47 -37.14
N TRP A 459 -7.04 -4.49 -36.36
CA TRP A 459 -5.71 -5.10 -36.41
C TRP A 459 -5.44 -5.76 -37.77
N ALA A 460 -6.43 -6.41 -38.38
CA ALA A 460 -6.28 -6.92 -39.74
C ALA A 460 -5.99 -5.80 -40.75
N SER A 461 -6.67 -4.65 -40.66
CA SER A 461 -6.40 -3.47 -41.50
C SER A 461 -4.95 -2.97 -41.36
N ILE A 462 -4.45 -2.91 -40.11
CA ILE A 462 -3.04 -2.56 -39.83
C ILE A 462 -2.09 -3.58 -40.45
N MET A 463 -2.36 -4.87 -40.27
CA MET A 463 -1.56 -5.96 -40.84
C MET A 463 -1.57 -6.02 -42.37
N GLN A 464 -2.64 -5.55 -43.02
CA GLN A 464 -2.69 -5.39 -44.48
C GLN A 464 -1.83 -4.22 -44.95
N SER A 465 -1.75 -3.15 -44.15
CA SER A 465 -0.93 -1.97 -44.42
C SER A 465 0.57 -2.24 -44.21
N VAL A 466 0.93 -3.30 -43.48
CA VAL A 466 2.30 -3.79 -43.30
C VAL A 466 2.40 -5.23 -43.84
N PRO A 467 2.57 -5.42 -45.17
CA PRO A 467 2.59 -6.73 -45.79
C PRO A 467 3.63 -7.66 -45.16
N GLY A 468 3.25 -8.92 -44.93
CA GLY A 468 4.12 -9.92 -44.31
C GLY A 468 4.24 -9.82 -42.79
N SER A 469 3.61 -8.84 -42.12
CA SER A 469 3.60 -8.75 -40.65
C SER A 469 2.90 -9.92 -39.96
N HIS A 470 3.31 -10.25 -38.74
CA HIS A 470 2.71 -11.30 -37.91
C HIS A 470 1.94 -10.71 -36.73
N LEU A 471 1.02 -11.48 -36.15
CA LEU A 471 0.28 -11.15 -34.93
C LEU A 471 0.48 -12.24 -33.88
N LEU A 472 1.04 -11.88 -32.72
CA LEU A 472 1.23 -12.76 -31.57
C LEU A 472 0.29 -12.36 -30.44
N LEU A 473 -0.62 -13.26 -30.06
CA LEU A 473 -1.52 -13.09 -28.92
C LEU A 473 -1.20 -14.12 -27.83
N LYS A 474 -1.11 -13.68 -26.57
CA LYS A 474 -0.84 -14.58 -25.43
C LYS A 474 -1.85 -14.40 -24.30
N GLY A 475 -2.28 -15.51 -23.72
CA GLY A 475 -3.29 -15.55 -22.67
C GLY A 475 -3.87 -16.95 -22.46
N GLY A 476 -4.38 -17.24 -21.26
CA GLY A 476 -4.81 -18.61 -20.90
C GLY A 476 -5.93 -19.18 -21.75
N GLN A 477 -6.79 -18.35 -22.33
CA GLN A 477 -7.87 -18.79 -23.21
C GLN A 477 -7.36 -19.41 -24.51
N TYR A 478 -6.13 -19.10 -24.94
CA TYR A 478 -5.53 -19.68 -26.15
C TYR A 478 -5.06 -21.14 -25.96
N GLU A 479 -5.23 -21.71 -24.76
CA GLU A 479 -5.06 -23.16 -24.53
C GLU A 479 -6.27 -23.98 -25.05
N ASP A 480 -7.37 -23.30 -25.38
CA ASP A 480 -8.54 -23.93 -26.00
C ASP A 480 -8.48 -23.81 -27.53
N GLU A 481 -8.35 -24.95 -28.20
CA GLU A 481 -8.31 -25.02 -29.68
C GLU A 481 -9.60 -24.54 -30.35
N GLY A 482 -10.75 -24.62 -29.66
CA GLY A 482 -12.00 -24.05 -30.15
C GLY A 482 -11.94 -22.52 -30.19
N PHE A 483 -11.44 -21.90 -29.12
CA PHE A 483 -11.20 -20.48 -29.02
C PHE A 483 -10.18 -20.00 -30.07
N CYS A 484 -9.04 -20.71 -30.19
CA CYS A 484 -8.00 -20.38 -31.16
C CYS A 484 -8.48 -20.43 -32.61
N ARG A 485 -9.21 -21.49 -32.99
CA ARG A 485 -9.77 -21.59 -34.35
C ARG A 485 -10.68 -20.41 -34.67
N ARG A 486 -11.58 -20.02 -33.76
CA ARG A 486 -12.48 -18.89 -33.98
C ARG A 486 -11.74 -17.57 -34.28
N ILE A 487 -10.63 -17.32 -33.59
CA ILE A 487 -9.81 -16.12 -33.82
C ILE A 487 -9.12 -16.19 -35.20
N ARG A 488 -8.52 -17.33 -35.54
CA ARG A 488 -7.87 -17.53 -36.85
C ARG A 488 -8.87 -17.43 -38.00
N ASP A 489 -10.03 -18.08 -37.88
CA ASP A 489 -11.09 -18.03 -38.88
C ASP A 489 -11.56 -16.59 -39.11
N ARG A 490 -11.74 -15.82 -38.03
CA ARG A 490 -12.16 -14.42 -38.15
C ARG A 490 -11.11 -13.53 -38.81
N LEU A 491 -9.84 -13.72 -38.48
CA LEU A 491 -8.74 -12.99 -39.13
C LEU A 491 -8.58 -13.41 -40.60
N ALA A 492 -8.82 -14.68 -40.94
CA ALA A 492 -8.84 -15.17 -42.31
C ALA A 492 -9.99 -14.55 -43.14
N GLU A 493 -11.17 -14.36 -42.54
CA GLU A 493 -12.27 -13.61 -43.16
C GLU A 493 -11.88 -12.16 -43.46
N PHE A 494 -10.98 -11.58 -42.66
CA PHE A 494 -10.39 -10.26 -42.91
C PHE A 494 -9.12 -10.31 -43.79
N GLY A 495 -8.84 -11.43 -44.46
CA GLY A 495 -7.74 -11.56 -45.42
C GLY A 495 -6.36 -11.76 -44.79
N ILE A 496 -6.27 -12.14 -43.51
CA ILE A 496 -5.00 -12.47 -42.85
C ILE A 496 -4.80 -13.98 -42.86
N ALA A 497 -3.73 -14.44 -43.51
CA ALA A 497 -3.42 -15.85 -43.59
C ALA A 497 -3.16 -16.47 -42.19
N PRO A 498 -3.69 -17.67 -41.88
CA PRO A 498 -3.57 -18.27 -40.54
C PRO A 498 -2.13 -18.43 -40.03
N GLU A 499 -1.16 -18.65 -40.92
CA GLU A 499 0.27 -18.77 -40.60
C GLU A 499 0.90 -17.46 -40.08
N ARG A 500 0.24 -16.31 -40.29
CA ARG A 500 0.66 -15.01 -39.75
C ARG A 500 0.12 -14.76 -38.34
N VAL A 501 -0.61 -15.71 -37.74
CA VAL A 501 -1.28 -15.55 -36.45
C VAL A 501 -0.82 -16.62 -35.45
N GLU A 502 -0.12 -16.17 -34.42
CA GLU A 502 0.42 -16.99 -33.34
C GLU A 502 -0.42 -16.78 -32.07
N LEU A 503 -1.02 -17.86 -31.56
CA LEU A 503 -1.86 -17.85 -30.36
C LEU A 503 -1.24 -18.76 -29.32
N GLU A 504 -0.89 -18.22 -28.15
CA GLU A 504 -0.17 -18.94 -27.11
C GLU A 504 -0.87 -18.93 -25.75
N GLY A 505 -0.89 -20.09 -25.11
CA GLY A 505 -1.41 -20.27 -23.76
C GLY A 505 -0.60 -19.57 -22.64
N SER A 506 -1.02 -19.79 -21.41
CA SER A 506 -0.35 -19.25 -20.23
C SER A 506 0.99 -19.91 -20.00
N THR A 507 1.92 -19.15 -19.44
CA THR A 507 3.22 -19.65 -18.99
C THR A 507 3.55 -19.06 -17.63
N LYS A 508 4.56 -19.61 -16.94
CA LYS A 508 5.12 -18.96 -15.76
C LYS A 508 5.59 -17.54 -16.13
N HIS A 509 5.51 -16.62 -15.17
CA HIS A 509 5.75 -15.19 -15.41
C HIS A 509 7.07 -14.91 -16.15
N LYS A 510 8.16 -15.60 -15.79
CA LYS A 510 9.44 -15.53 -16.53
C LYS A 510 9.32 -15.79 -18.04
N GLU A 511 8.67 -16.88 -18.43
CA GLU A 511 8.51 -17.22 -19.85
C GLU A 511 7.46 -16.32 -20.51
N PHE A 512 6.49 -15.81 -19.73
CA PHE A 512 5.58 -14.78 -20.19
C PHE A 512 6.35 -13.50 -20.59
N MET A 513 7.24 -13.00 -19.74
CA MET A 513 8.07 -11.82 -20.03
C MET A 513 8.97 -12.01 -21.25
N ARG A 514 9.51 -13.22 -21.46
CA ARG A 514 10.30 -13.55 -22.68
C ARG A 514 9.50 -13.50 -23.96
N THR A 515 8.18 -13.51 -23.91
CA THR A 515 7.34 -13.37 -25.11
C THR A 515 7.56 -12.00 -25.77
N TYR A 516 7.84 -10.95 -25.00
CA TYR A 516 8.18 -9.62 -25.53
C TYR A 516 9.46 -9.59 -26.37
N TRP A 517 10.32 -10.62 -26.31
CA TRP A 517 11.47 -10.76 -27.21
C TRP A 517 11.10 -11.11 -28.66
N ARG A 518 9.82 -11.37 -28.93
CA ARG A 518 9.30 -11.69 -30.27
C ARG A 518 8.36 -10.61 -30.80
N ILE A 519 8.18 -9.52 -30.06
CA ILE A 519 7.23 -8.46 -30.40
C ILE A 519 8.02 -7.20 -30.74
N ASP A 520 7.73 -6.62 -31.90
CA ASP A 520 8.30 -5.34 -32.34
C ASP A 520 7.44 -4.17 -31.87
N ILE A 521 6.11 -4.29 -32.00
CA ILE A 521 5.14 -3.26 -31.59
C ILE A 521 3.96 -3.95 -30.90
N ALA A 522 3.59 -3.47 -29.71
CA ALA A 522 2.38 -3.91 -29.04
C ALA A 522 1.16 -3.08 -29.50
N LEU A 523 0.07 -3.78 -29.84
CA LEU A 523 -1.21 -3.17 -30.15
C LEU A 523 -2.14 -3.32 -28.95
N ASP A 524 -2.53 -2.18 -28.38
CA ASP A 524 -3.40 -2.13 -27.21
C ASP A 524 -4.86 -2.48 -27.57
N PRO A 525 -5.59 -3.24 -26.74
CA PRO A 525 -7.00 -3.53 -26.97
C PRO A 525 -7.92 -2.33 -26.75
N TRP A 526 -9.10 -2.40 -27.37
CA TRP A 526 -10.16 -1.41 -27.30
C TRP A 526 -11.52 -2.12 -27.29
N PRO A 527 -12.53 -1.68 -26.51
CA PRO A 527 -12.60 -0.44 -25.73
C PRO A 527 -12.03 -0.52 -24.31
N TYR A 528 -11.49 -1.66 -23.89
CA TYR A 528 -10.79 -1.84 -22.61
C TYR A 528 -9.29 -2.00 -22.88
N SER A 529 -8.49 -1.02 -22.45
CA SER A 529 -7.02 -0.96 -22.65
C SER A 529 -6.21 -1.83 -21.69
N GLY A 530 -4.93 -2.03 -21.98
CA GLY A 530 -3.95 -2.66 -21.10
C GLY A 530 -3.58 -1.81 -19.88
N GLY A 531 -3.43 -2.47 -18.73
CA GLY A 531 -2.91 -1.87 -17.51
C GLY A 531 -1.48 -2.37 -17.27
N LEU A 532 -1.31 -3.34 -16.35
CA LEU A 532 -0.01 -3.95 -16.05
C LEU A 532 0.79 -4.41 -17.27
N THR A 533 0.12 -5.06 -18.23
CA THR A 533 0.76 -5.54 -19.47
C THR A 533 1.33 -4.42 -20.34
N THR A 534 0.79 -3.21 -20.23
CA THR A 534 1.31 -2.00 -20.91
C THR A 534 2.61 -1.57 -20.24
N CYS A 535 2.65 -1.48 -18.91
CA CYS A 535 3.87 -1.18 -18.16
C CYS A 535 4.97 -2.22 -18.43
N GLU A 536 4.60 -3.51 -18.45
CA GLU A 536 5.51 -4.62 -18.75
C GLU A 536 6.06 -4.55 -20.18
N ALA A 537 5.22 -4.24 -21.17
CA ALA A 537 5.65 -4.08 -22.56
C ALA A 537 6.67 -2.94 -22.72
N LEU A 538 6.38 -1.77 -22.13
CA LEU A 538 7.26 -0.61 -22.16
C LEU A 538 8.61 -0.92 -21.51
N VAL A 539 8.62 -1.54 -20.33
CA VAL A 539 9.86 -1.95 -19.65
C VAL A 539 10.63 -3.04 -20.42
N MET A 540 9.95 -3.84 -21.24
CA MET A 540 10.58 -4.81 -22.14
C MET A 540 11.03 -4.21 -23.48
N GLY A 541 10.98 -2.89 -23.64
CA GLY A 541 11.45 -2.21 -24.84
C GLY A 541 10.49 -2.35 -26.03
N VAL A 542 9.21 -2.63 -25.79
CA VAL A 542 8.18 -2.78 -26.82
C VAL A 542 7.29 -1.53 -26.83
N PRO A 543 7.32 -0.71 -27.91
CA PRO A 543 6.38 0.39 -28.09
C PRO A 543 4.94 -0.10 -28.03
N VAL A 544 4.10 0.62 -27.29
CA VAL A 544 2.67 0.32 -27.15
C VAL A 544 1.88 1.43 -27.84
N LEU A 545 1.18 1.09 -28.92
CA LEU A 545 0.24 2.02 -29.56
C LEU A 545 -1.17 1.77 -29.04
N THR A 546 -1.81 2.84 -28.58
CA THR A 546 -3.14 2.77 -27.96
C THR A 546 -4.07 3.83 -28.54
N ARG A 547 -5.36 3.48 -28.61
CA ARG A 547 -6.44 4.40 -28.87
C ARG A 547 -7.30 4.50 -27.62
N PRO A 548 -7.43 5.66 -26.97
CA PRO A 548 -8.26 5.80 -25.79
C PRO A 548 -9.73 5.40 -26.05
N GLY A 549 -10.28 4.61 -25.14
CA GLY A 549 -11.69 4.24 -25.10
C GLY A 549 -12.60 5.30 -24.46
N PRO A 550 -13.92 5.04 -24.45
CA PRO A 550 -14.93 6.00 -24.02
C PRO A 550 -15.08 6.10 -22.50
N THR A 551 -14.51 5.17 -21.74
CA THR A 551 -14.59 5.09 -20.27
C THR A 551 -13.20 4.93 -19.66
N PHE A 552 -13.08 5.07 -18.34
CA PHE A 552 -11.83 4.83 -17.59
C PHE A 552 -11.11 3.54 -18.03
N ALA A 553 -11.80 2.39 -18.09
CA ALA A 553 -11.22 1.11 -18.52
C ALA A 553 -10.49 1.13 -19.88
N GLY A 554 -10.86 2.06 -20.77
CA GLY A 554 -10.25 2.21 -22.09
C GLY A 554 -9.07 3.17 -22.15
N ARG A 555 -8.65 3.74 -21.03
CA ARG A 555 -7.68 4.84 -20.99
C ARG A 555 -6.41 4.51 -20.22
N HIS A 556 -6.37 3.40 -19.47
CA HIS A 556 -5.19 2.95 -18.72
C HIS A 556 -3.89 3.00 -19.54
N ALA A 557 -3.90 2.47 -20.77
CA ALA A 557 -2.68 2.47 -21.58
C ALA A 557 -2.29 3.89 -22.00
N ALA A 558 -3.26 4.77 -22.24
CA ALA A 558 -3.00 6.14 -22.63
C ALA A 558 -2.27 6.92 -21.53
N THR A 559 -2.68 6.74 -20.27
CA THR A 559 -1.98 7.38 -19.14
C THR A 559 -0.58 6.78 -18.96
N HIS A 560 -0.43 5.45 -18.98
CA HIS A 560 0.88 4.82 -18.81
C HIS A 560 1.88 5.19 -19.91
N VAL A 561 1.44 5.18 -21.18
CA VAL A 561 2.28 5.54 -22.33
C VAL A 561 2.68 7.01 -22.30
N THR A 562 1.77 7.89 -21.90
CA THR A 562 2.06 9.33 -21.74
C THR A 562 3.08 9.56 -20.64
N ASN A 563 2.86 8.96 -19.46
CA ASN A 563 3.73 9.12 -18.30
C ASN A 563 5.05 8.35 -18.41
N ALA A 564 5.16 7.41 -19.36
CA ALA A 564 6.41 6.79 -19.79
C ALA A 564 7.25 7.67 -20.74
N GLY A 565 6.69 8.80 -21.20
CA GLY A 565 7.39 9.76 -22.07
C GLY A 565 7.11 9.60 -23.56
N TYR A 566 6.04 8.89 -23.96
CA TYR A 566 5.69 8.66 -25.36
C TYR A 566 4.24 9.08 -25.72
N PRO A 567 3.79 10.31 -25.40
CA PRO A 567 2.42 10.76 -25.68
C PRO A 567 2.03 10.65 -27.16
N GLU A 568 2.99 10.66 -28.08
CA GLU A 568 2.78 10.54 -29.52
C GLU A 568 2.25 9.17 -29.98
N TRP A 569 2.25 8.17 -29.10
CA TRP A 569 1.71 6.83 -29.32
C TRP A 569 0.26 6.65 -28.83
N VAL A 570 -0.28 7.68 -28.18
CA VAL A 570 -1.70 7.79 -27.86
C VAL A 570 -2.41 8.39 -29.07
N CYS A 571 -3.21 7.57 -29.74
CA CYS A 571 -3.82 7.90 -31.03
C CYS A 571 -5.32 8.16 -30.89
N GLU A 572 -5.82 9.24 -31.50
CA GLU A 572 -7.24 9.64 -31.37
C GLU A 572 -8.20 8.77 -32.23
N SER A 573 -7.66 8.15 -33.27
CA SER A 573 -8.41 7.37 -34.29
C SER A 573 -7.63 6.15 -34.77
N TRP A 574 -8.33 5.16 -35.33
CA TRP A 574 -7.69 3.99 -35.94
C TRP A 574 -6.78 4.38 -37.11
N GLU A 575 -7.14 5.41 -37.87
CA GLU A 575 -6.35 5.96 -38.96
C GLU A 575 -5.05 6.59 -38.47
N SER A 576 -5.10 7.35 -37.36
CA SER A 576 -3.89 7.91 -36.74
C SER A 576 -2.99 6.82 -36.15
N LEU A 577 -3.58 5.76 -35.59
CA LEU A 577 -2.85 4.62 -35.05
C LEU A 577 -2.14 3.86 -36.17
N GLN A 578 -2.84 3.55 -37.26
CA GLN A 578 -2.25 2.92 -38.43
C GLN A 578 -1.12 3.76 -39.04
N ARG A 579 -1.29 5.08 -39.12
CA ARG A 579 -0.22 5.99 -39.57
C ARG A 579 1.01 5.89 -38.66
N ARG A 580 0.82 5.90 -37.34
CA ARG A 580 1.92 5.77 -36.38
C ARG A 580 2.64 4.42 -36.49
N VAL A 581 1.89 3.33 -36.73
CA VAL A 581 2.48 2.02 -37.06
C VAL A 581 3.39 2.15 -38.27
N LEU A 582 2.88 2.71 -39.37
CA LEU A 582 3.63 2.84 -40.63
C LEU A 582 4.90 3.69 -40.46
N GLU A 583 4.85 4.76 -39.68
CA GLU A 583 6.02 5.57 -39.34
C GLU A 583 7.07 4.74 -38.59
N LEU A 584 6.68 4.01 -37.54
CA LEU A 584 7.61 3.20 -36.75
C LEU A 584 8.25 2.06 -37.55
N VAL A 585 7.51 1.43 -38.46
CA VAL A 585 8.05 0.31 -39.27
C VAL A 585 8.83 0.76 -40.50
N SER A 586 8.73 2.04 -40.90
CA SER A 586 9.43 2.59 -42.06
C SER A 586 10.94 2.72 -41.85
N ASP A 587 11.39 2.80 -40.59
CA ASP A 587 12.80 2.85 -40.20
C ASP A 587 13.06 1.88 -39.04
N LEU A 588 13.42 0.63 -39.39
CA LEU A 588 13.70 -0.41 -38.42
C LEU A 588 14.96 -0.12 -37.58
N ASP A 589 15.89 0.69 -38.07
CA ASP A 589 17.10 1.05 -37.31
C ASP A 589 16.79 2.08 -36.23
N GLU A 590 15.89 3.04 -36.50
CA GLU A 590 15.30 3.90 -35.47
C GLU A 590 14.49 3.08 -34.46
N LEU A 591 13.60 2.19 -34.92
CA LEU A 591 12.80 1.35 -34.01
C LEU A 591 13.70 0.48 -33.10
N ALA A 592 14.82 -0.05 -33.62
CA ALA A 592 15.81 -0.77 -32.84
C ALA A 592 16.53 0.14 -31.81
N ARG A 593 16.81 1.41 -32.17
CA ARG A 593 17.37 2.40 -31.24
C ARG A 593 16.37 2.77 -30.13
N ILE A 594 15.09 2.96 -30.46
CA ILE A 594 14.01 3.20 -29.50
C ILE A 594 13.94 2.02 -28.51
N ARG A 595 13.84 0.79 -29.02
CA ARG A 595 13.78 -0.43 -28.20
C ARG A 595 14.93 -0.51 -27.19
N ARG A 596 16.18 -0.34 -27.65
CA ARG A 596 17.37 -0.46 -26.79
C ARG A 596 17.39 0.53 -25.61
N ARG A 597 16.92 1.75 -25.82
CA ARG A 597 16.94 2.81 -24.78
C ARG A 597 15.67 2.88 -23.93
N MET A 598 14.59 2.23 -24.38
CA MET A 598 13.27 2.42 -23.81
C MET A 598 13.18 2.01 -22.34
N ARG A 599 13.79 0.89 -21.94
CA ARG A 599 13.76 0.47 -20.52
C ARG A 599 14.30 1.56 -19.61
N ASP A 600 15.49 2.08 -19.90
CA ASP A 600 16.12 3.12 -19.08
C ASP A 600 15.27 4.40 -19.06
N GLN A 601 14.69 4.78 -20.20
CA GLN A 601 13.79 5.94 -20.28
C GLN A 601 12.52 5.74 -19.44
N VAL A 602 11.88 4.57 -19.53
CA VAL A 602 10.66 4.25 -18.78
C VAL A 602 10.97 4.18 -17.29
N MET A 603 12.07 3.56 -16.88
CA MET A 603 12.48 3.48 -15.47
C MET A 603 12.81 4.85 -14.87
N ALA A 604 13.28 5.81 -15.68
CA ALA A 604 13.53 7.19 -15.27
C ALA A 604 12.30 8.12 -15.40
N SER A 605 11.18 7.61 -15.92
CA SER A 605 9.96 8.40 -16.16
C SER A 605 9.06 8.50 -14.92
N PRO A 606 8.09 9.44 -14.88
CA PRO A 606 7.10 9.52 -13.80
C PRO A 606 6.33 8.23 -13.54
N LEU A 607 6.09 7.38 -14.56
CA LEU A 607 5.43 6.08 -14.38
C LEU A 607 6.17 5.18 -13.36
N CYS A 608 7.49 5.29 -13.30
CA CYS A 608 8.35 4.47 -12.45
C CYS A 608 9.00 5.20 -11.27
N ASP A 609 8.69 6.49 -11.08
CA ASP A 609 9.20 7.30 -9.97
C ASP A 609 8.34 7.12 -8.70
N GLY A 610 8.62 6.04 -7.96
CA GLY A 610 7.90 5.70 -6.73
C GLY A 610 7.99 6.77 -5.64
N LYS A 611 9.09 7.56 -5.59
CA LYS A 611 9.26 8.63 -4.62
C LYS A 611 8.33 9.81 -4.94
N ARG A 612 8.38 10.28 -6.18
CA ARG A 612 7.49 11.36 -6.65
C ARG A 612 6.02 10.97 -6.52
N PHE A 613 5.66 9.74 -6.91
CA PHE A 613 4.29 9.27 -6.74
C PHE A 613 3.87 9.26 -5.26
N ALA A 614 4.73 8.77 -4.35
CA ALA A 614 4.44 8.74 -2.93
C ALA A 614 4.24 10.15 -2.32
N GLU A 615 5.03 11.14 -2.75
CA GLU A 615 4.87 12.54 -2.33
C GLU A 615 3.53 13.12 -2.82
N ASN A 616 3.15 12.85 -4.07
CA ASN A 616 1.87 13.29 -4.62
C ASN A 616 0.67 12.59 -3.96
N LEU A 617 0.78 11.28 -3.69
CA LEU A 617 -0.25 10.51 -2.98
C LEU A 617 -0.46 11.04 -1.56
N ASP A 618 0.64 11.27 -0.82
CA ASP A 618 0.59 11.84 0.52
C ASP A 618 -0.05 13.24 0.53
N ALA A 619 0.35 14.10 -0.41
CA ALA A 619 -0.24 15.43 -0.59
C ALA A 619 -1.75 15.36 -0.87
N ALA A 620 -2.18 14.47 -1.79
CA ALA A 620 -3.58 14.31 -2.15
C ALA A 620 -4.43 13.81 -0.98
N LEU A 621 -3.98 12.75 -0.28
CA LEU A 621 -4.67 12.20 0.89
C LEU A 621 -4.73 13.22 2.04
N ARG A 622 -3.66 14.01 2.22
CA ARG A 622 -3.63 15.10 3.19
C ARG A 622 -4.62 16.20 2.85
N ALA A 623 -4.70 16.63 1.59
CA ALA A 623 -5.61 17.69 1.15
C ALA A 623 -7.07 17.31 1.39
N ILE A 624 -7.49 16.10 1.00
CA ILE A 624 -8.88 15.63 1.21
C ILE A 624 -9.21 15.48 2.69
N TRP A 625 -8.25 15.06 3.51
CA TRP A 625 -8.41 15.01 4.97
C TRP A 625 -8.57 16.40 5.59
N GLN A 626 -7.74 17.37 5.19
CA GLN A 626 -7.86 18.74 5.70
C GLN A 626 -9.19 19.37 5.34
N ARG A 627 -9.67 19.14 4.11
CA ARG A 627 -10.99 19.58 3.67
C ARG A 627 -12.11 18.99 4.52
N TYR A 628 -12.01 17.70 4.87
CA TYR A 628 -12.94 17.04 5.79
C TYR A 628 -12.86 17.60 7.22
N CYS A 629 -11.66 17.94 7.71
CA CYS A 629 -11.48 18.60 9.00
C CYS A 629 -12.08 20.01 9.03
N GLU A 630 -12.13 20.69 7.89
CA GLU A 630 -12.76 22.01 7.71
C GLU A 630 -14.29 21.95 7.53
N ASP A 631 -14.90 20.76 7.65
CA ASP A 631 -16.33 20.52 7.42
C ASP A 631 -16.83 20.96 6.03
N LYS A 632 -15.92 21.02 5.05
CA LYS A 632 -16.25 21.35 3.66
C LYS A 632 -16.71 20.10 2.92
N ALA A 633 -17.72 20.27 2.06
CA ALA A 633 -18.17 19.20 1.16
C ALA A 633 -17.01 18.75 0.24
N PRO A 634 -16.87 17.44 -0.04
CA PRO A 634 -15.91 16.94 -1.02
C PRO A 634 -16.01 17.67 -2.37
N ALA A 635 -14.86 17.89 -3.01
CA ALA A 635 -14.76 18.55 -4.31
C ALA A 635 -13.60 17.94 -5.10
N ALA A 636 -13.64 18.00 -6.43
CA ALA A 636 -12.54 17.51 -7.27
C ALA A 636 -11.21 18.19 -6.88
N LEU A 637 -10.12 17.42 -6.81
CA LEU A 637 -8.79 17.88 -6.46
C LEU A 637 -7.86 17.76 -7.67
N ASN A 638 -7.13 18.84 -7.97
CA ASN A 638 -6.13 18.89 -9.03
C ASN A 638 -4.79 19.37 -8.47
N PHE A 639 -3.72 19.20 -9.25
CA PHE A 639 -2.41 19.75 -8.97
C PHE A 639 -2.10 20.90 -9.93
N THR A 640 -1.60 22.00 -9.40
CA THR A 640 -1.11 23.14 -10.20
C THR A 640 0.16 22.74 -10.97
N ALA A 641 0.60 23.59 -11.90
CA ALA A 641 1.87 23.38 -12.61
C ALA A 641 3.08 23.35 -11.66
N GLN A 642 2.95 23.93 -10.46
CA GLN A 642 3.94 23.95 -9.40
C GLN A 642 3.85 22.72 -8.47
N GLY A 643 2.91 21.80 -8.72
CA GLY A 643 2.71 20.59 -7.91
C GLY A 643 1.91 20.83 -6.62
N GLU A 644 1.20 21.95 -6.51
CA GLU A 644 0.40 22.28 -5.32
C GLU A 644 -1.04 21.78 -5.49
N CYS A 645 -1.60 21.19 -4.43
CA CYS A 645 -2.98 20.72 -4.40
C CYS A 645 -3.97 21.90 -4.50
N GLN A 646 -4.99 21.82 -5.34
CA GLN A 646 -6.06 22.84 -5.45
C GLN A 646 -7.42 22.17 -5.73
N PHE A 647 -8.41 22.49 -4.90
CA PHE A 647 -9.78 22.01 -5.13
C PHE A 647 -10.50 22.84 -6.19
N ALA A 648 -11.39 22.19 -6.94
CA ALA A 648 -12.28 22.86 -7.88
C ALA A 648 -13.14 23.90 -7.16
N GLY A 649 -13.12 25.14 -7.67
CA GLY A 649 -13.82 26.28 -7.09
C GLY A 649 -13.02 27.10 -6.07
N ASP A 650 -11.89 26.60 -5.57
CA ASP A 650 -11.03 27.34 -4.64
C ASP A 650 -10.06 28.27 -5.41
N THR A 651 -9.88 29.50 -4.93
CA THR A 651 -9.04 30.51 -5.60
C THR A 651 -7.54 30.39 -5.30
N ALA A 652 -7.17 29.59 -4.30
CA ALA A 652 -5.79 29.40 -3.86
C ALA A 652 -5.49 27.91 -3.63
N PRO A 653 -4.22 27.47 -3.79
CA PRO A 653 -3.81 26.13 -3.42
C PRO A 653 -4.01 25.82 -1.93
N VAL A 654 -4.19 24.54 -1.63
CA VAL A 654 -4.31 24.00 -0.28
C VAL A 654 -2.95 24.09 0.41
N VAL A 655 -2.92 24.76 1.57
CA VAL A 655 -1.74 24.74 2.46
C VAL A 655 -1.73 23.42 3.22
N LEU A 656 -0.86 22.50 2.78
CA LEU A 656 -0.75 21.17 3.38
C LEU A 656 -0.11 21.24 4.77
N ARG A 657 -0.81 20.68 5.76
CA ARG A 657 -0.35 20.61 7.15
C ARG A 657 0.08 19.19 7.46
N HIS A 658 1.37 18.91 7.33
CA HIS A 658 1.93 17.61 7.67
C HIS A 658 2.19 17.49 9.18
N PRO A 659 2.26 16.25 9.71
CA PRO A 659 2.81 16.02 11.04
C PRO A 659 4.23 16.57 11.10
N VAL A 660 4.54 17.34 12.15
CA VAL A 660 5.84 17.99 12.33
C VAL A 660 6.97 16.93 12.30
N PRO A 661 8.04 17.14 11.51
CA PRO A 661 9.17 16.21 11.43
C PRO A 661 9.92 16.20 12.76
N TYR A 662 9.67 15.20 13.61
CA TYR A 662 10.49 14.77 14.76
C TYR A 662 11.26 15.87 15.55
N ILE A 663 10.63 17.02 15.77
CA ILE A 663 10.24 17.35 17.14
C ILE A 663 9.21 16.29 17.50
N THR A 664 9.54 15.35 18.38
CA THR A 664 8.72 14.14 18.54
C THR A 664 7.24 14.49 18.77
N PRO A 665 6.30 13.94 17.96
CA PRO A 665 4.87 14.23 18.03
C PRO A 665 4.14 13.67 19.26
N ARG A 666 4.84 13.41 20.36
CA ARG A 666 4.24 12.98 21.62
C ARG A 666 4.12 14.14 22.62
N VAL A 667 4.12 15.39 22.15
CA VAL A 667 4.10 16.58 23.02
C VAL A 667 2.83 17.41 22.85
N LEU A 668 2.15 17.35 21.70
CA LEU A 668 1.06 18.29 21.40
C LEU A 668 -0.35 17.70 21.58
N ALA A 669 -0.46 16.39 21.84
CA ALA A 669 -1.74 15.71 22.09
C ALA A 669 -1.89 15.20 23.54
N GLU A 670 -0.92 15.47 24.40
CA GLU A 670 -1.00 15.19 25.83
C GLU A 670 -1.33 16.53 26.52
N ARG A 671 -2.12 16.52 27.61
CA ARG A 671 -2.65 17.72 28.29
C ARG A 671 -1.59 18.83 28.31
N ARG A 672 -1.82 19.96 27.62
CA ARG A 672 -0.77 20.97 27.38
C ARG A 672 -0.07 21.33 28.68
N PHE A 673 1.20 20.92 28.83
CA PHE A 673 2.05 21.42 29.90
C PHE A 673 2.27 22.92 29.67
N ASN A 674 1.85 23.75 30.62
CA ASN A 674 1.98 25.19 30.49
C ASN A 674 3.42 25.62 30.83
N TRP A 675 4.18 25.99 29.80
CA TRP A 675 5.59 26.32 29.94
C TRP A 675 5.87 27.65 30.67
N GLN A 676 4.98 28.64 30.55
CA GLN A 676 5.15 29.98 31.15
C GLN A 676 6.60 30.50 31.04
N LEU A 677 7.11 30.59 29.82
CA LEU A 677 8.49 31.04 29.60
C LEU A 677 8.66 32.51 30.05
N PRO A 678 9.74 32.85 30.77
CA PRO A 678 9.96 34.21 31.26
C PRO A 678 10.31 35.21 30.13
N ALA A 679 10.84 34.72 29.02
CA ALA A 679 11.12 35.48 27.80
C ALA A 679 11.34 34.49 26.63
N LYS A 680 11.30 34.98 25.38
CA LYS A 680 11.65 34.20 24.19
C LYS A 680 13.09 33.67 24.28
N LEU A 681 13.31 32.51 23.67
CA LEU A 681 14.64 31.96 23.45
C LEU A 681 15.32 32.72 22.31
N VAL A 682 16.54 33.18 22.53
CA VAL A 682 17.35 33.80 21.47
C VAL A 682 18.19 32.74 20.78
N VAL A 683 18.00 32.59 19.47
CA VAL A 683 18.62 31.57 18.64
C VAL A 683 19.50 32.23 17.59
N ILE A 684 20.72 31.73 17.46
CA ILE A 684 21.61 32.08 16.35
C ILE A 684 21.85 30.85 15.49
N ASP A 685 21.56 30.97 14.20
CA ASP A 685 21.73 29.92 13.20
C ASP A 685 22.74 30.35 12.14
N SER A 686 23.88 29.65 12.07
CA SER A 686 25.00 30.03 11.21
C SER A 686 24.77 29.80 9.71
N SER A 687 23.76 29.01 9.31
CA SER A 687 23.53 28.63 7.90
C SER A 687 22.04 28.62 7.51
N ALA A 688 21.21 29.30 8.30
CA ALA A 688 19.77 29.31 8.19
C ALA A 688 19.18 27.89 8.06
N LYS A 689 19.78 26.92 8.77
CA LYS A 689 19.36 25.52 8.78
C LYS A 689 17.90 25.39 9.25
N LEU A 690 17.52 26.06 10.34
CA LEU A 690 16.17 26.04 10.88
C LEU A 690 15.15 26.61 9.90
N LEU A 691 15.49 27.70 9.21
CA LEU A 691 14.57 28.36 8.28
C LEU A 691 14.39 27.56 6.97
N ARG A 692 15.30 26.62 6.69
CA ARG A 692 15.19 25.67 5.58
C ARG A 692 14.38 24.42 5.96
N ASP A 693 14.08 24.21 7.24
CA ASP A 693 13.29 23.08 7.70
C ASP A 693 11.79 23.32 7.46
N ASP A 694 11.09 22.32 6.92
CA ASP A 694 9.66 22.38 6.64
C ASP A 694 8.81 22.64 7.92
N GLY A 695 9.35 22.36 9.11
CA GLY A 695 8.67 22.50 10.41
C GLY A 695 8.74 23.90 11.06
N ILE A 696 9.46 24.87 10.48
CA ILE A 696 9.71 26.18 11.11
C ILE A 696 8.44 26.97 11.44
N GLU A 697 7.35 26.82 10.68
CA GLU A 697 6.09 27.52 10.93
C GLU A 697 5.47 27.16 12.29
N GLU A 698 5.50 25.88 12.63
CA GLU A 698 4.94 25.41 13.91
C GLU A 698 5.82 25.87 15.08
N LEU A 699 7.13 25.94 14.87
CA LEU A 699 8.07 26.45 15.87
C LEU A 699 7.83 27.96 16.14
N LEU A 700 7.61 28.75 15.09
CA LEU A 700 7.34 30.19 15.21
C LEU A 700 5.96 30.47 15.83
N LYS A 701 4.95 29.62 15.60
CA LYS A 701 3.61 29.73 16.23
C LYS A 701 3.63 29.61 17.76
N LEU A 702 4.69 29.04 18.33
CA LEU A 702 4.84 28.96 19.80
C LEU A 702 5.11 30.32 20.42
N ASP A 703 5.43 31.34 19.63
CA ASP A 703 5.79 32.69 20.09
C ASP A 703 6.92 32.66 21.15
N ALA A 704 7.78 31.65 21.05
CA ALA A 704 8.77 31.32 22.07
C ALA A 704 10.21 31.57 21.60
N PHE A 705 10.44 31.96 20.34
CA PHE A 705 11.76 32.06 19.74
C PHE A 705 11.96 33.43 19.07
N GLY A 706 13.15 34.01 19.25
CA GLY A 706 13.70 35.07 18.41
C GLY A 706 14.94 34.52 17.70
N ILE A 707 14.93 34.50 16.36
CA ILE A 707 15.92 33.79 15.53
C ILE A 707 16.70 34.78 14.68
N VAL A 708 18.03 34.76 14.79
CA VAL A 708 18.95 35.42 13.86
C VAL A 708 19.61 34.36 12.99
N ALA A 709 19.33 34.36 11.68
CA ALA A 709 19.79 33.34 10.75
C ALA A 709 20.68 33.94 9.66
N PHE A 710 21.85 33.34 9.44
CA PHE A 710 22.78 33.74 8.38
C PHE A 710 22.60 32.85 7.15
N ASP A 711 22.41 33.45 5.97
CA ASP A 711 22.32 32.72 4.70
C ASP A 711 23.40 33.20 3.72
N PRO A 712 24.66 32.74 3.89
CA PRO A 712 25.77 33.20 3.06
C PRO A 712 25.67 32.74 1.59
N GLY A 713 25.04 31.59 1.35
CA GLY A 713 24.96 30.96 0.03
C GLY A 713 23.65 31.25 -0.73
N GLY A 714 22.68 31.94 -0.11
CA GLY A 714 21.35 32.11 -0.69
C GLY A 714 20.60 30.76 -0.81
N LEU A 715 20.77 29.88 0.17
CA LEU A 715 20.21 28.53 0.16
C LEU A 715 18.72 28.51 0.49
N LEU A 716 18.17 29.59 1.03
CA LEU A 716 16.72 29.73 1.19
C LEU A 716 16.04 29.99 -0.16
N LYS A 717 15.05 29.16 -0.50
CA LYS A 717 14.26 29.30 -1.74
C LYS A 717 13.26 30.47 -1.72
N ARG A 718 12.80 30.91 -0.53
CA ARG A 718 11.76 31.95 -0.33
C ARG A 718 12.07 32.85 0.88
N PRO A 719 13.18 33.60 0.89
CA PRO A 719 13.60 34.42 2.03
C PRO A 719 12.61 35.54 2.38
N GLU A 720 11.87 36.04 1.40
CA GLU A 720 10.84 37.09 1.56
C GLU A 720 9.76 36.73 2.58
N ARG A 721 9.51 35.43 2.79
CA ARG A 721 8.52 34.94 3.76
C ARG A 721 8.82 35.36 5.20
N PHE A 722 10.07 35.66 5.53
CA PHE A 722 10.48 36.06 6.88
C PHE A 722 10.63 37.57 7.03
N SER A 723 10.49 38.35 5.95
CA SER A 723 10.73 39.79 5.95
C SER A 723 9.78 40.60 6.85
N GLU A 724 8.57 40.09 7.10
CA GLU A 724 7.57 40.71 7.97
C GLU A 724 7.56 40.14 9.40
N SER A 725 8.40 39.15 9.70
CA SER A 725 8.46 38.54 11.03
C SER A 725 9.24 39.43 12.00
N ALA A 726 8.61 39.84 13.10
CA ALA A 726 9.30 40.55 14.18
C ALA A 726 10.30 39.63 14.93
N ASP A 727 10.15 38.32 14.79
CA ASP A 727 10.90 37.31 15.54
C ASP A 727 12.01 36.63 14.72
N VAL A 728 12.10 36.91 13.42
CA VAL A 728 13.12 36.32 12.56
C VAL A 728 13.91 37.43 11.86
N GLN A 729 15.20 37.51 12.17
CA GLN A 729 16.14 38.36 11.48
C GLN A 729 17.00 37.52 10.54
N LEU A 730 16.73 37.62 9.23
CA LEU A 730 17.56 36.99 8.20
C LEU A 730 18.70 37.93 7.80
N VAL A 731 19.93 37.42 7.82
CA VAL A 731 21.14 38.11 7.39
C VAL A 731 21.63 37.48 6.08
N PRO A 732 21.24 38.01 4.91
CA PRO A 732 21.67 37.46 3.62
C PRO A 732 23.11 37.86 3.30
N HIS A 733 23.83 37.02 2.55
CA HIS A 733 25.15 37.33 1.99
C HIS A 733 26.23 37.72 3.03
N ALA A 734 26.07 37.26 4.26
CA ALA A 734 27.09 37.29 5.30
C ALA A 734 27.05 35.97 6.08
N LEU A 735 28.11 35.66 6.82
CA LEU A 735 28.17 34.50 7.71
C LEU A 735 28.76 34.87 9.07
N LEU A 736 28.56 33.99 10.05
CA LEU A 736 29.32 34.02 11.29
C LEU A 736 30.76 33.56 11.06
N GLY A 737 31.72 34.20 11.72
CA GLY A 737 33.14 33.88 11.63
C GLY A 737 33.97 34.64 12.66
N ASP A 738 35.16 35.10 12.27
CA ASP A 738 36.11 35.84 13.11
C ASP A 738 36.00 37.38 12.96
N GLY A 739 35.11 37.85 12.08
CA GLY A 739 34.95 39.27 11.75
C GLY A 739 35.90 39.78 10.66
N GLN A 740 36.72 38.91 10.06
CA GLN A 740 37.58 39.26 8.93
C GLN A 740 36.92 38.91 7.58
N PRO A 741 37.27 39.60 6.48
CA PRO A 741 36.81 39.23 5.15
C PRO A 741 37.18 37.79 4.79
N ALA A 742 36.23 37.02 4.27
CA ALA A 742 36.43 35.64 3.83
C ALA A 742 36.13 35.49 2.33
N THR A 743 36.44 34.31 1.79
CA THR A 743 36.06 33.92 0.43
C THR A 743 34.98 32.85 0.50
N LEU A 744 33.85 33.07 -0.15
CA LEU A 744 32.85 32.06 -0.42
C LEU A 744 33.24 31.28 -1.68
N TYR A 745 33.41 29.97 -1.55
CA TYR A 745 33.61 29.02 -2.64
C TYR A 745 32.24 28.49 -3.07
N ALA A 746 31.67 29.08 -4.12
CA ALA A 746 30.41 28.64 -4.69
C ALA A 746 30.67 27.37 -5.50
N CYS A 747 30.10 26.25 -5.07
CA CYS A 747 30.32 24.94 -5.67
C CYS A 747 29.17 24.56 -6.64
N LEU A 748 29.40 23.54 -7.47
CA LEU A 748 28.41 23.04 -8.42
C LEU A 748 27.14 22.56 -7.72
N ASP A 749 27.29 21.87 -6.58
CA ASP A 749 26.20 21.67 -5.65
C ASP A 749 26.11 22.90 -4.71
N PRO A 750 25.02 23.69 -4.77
CA PRO A 750 24.84 24.82 -3.87
C PRO A 750 24.94 24.43 -2.40
N ALA A 751 24.48 23.23 -2.02
CA ALA A 751 24.52 22.75 -0.65
C ALA A 751 25.93 22.49 -0.12
N LEU A 752 26.94 22.42 -1.00
CA LEU A 752 28.36 22.31 -0.64
C LEU A 752 29.10 23.65 -0.76
N SER A 753 28.42 24.74 -1.08
CA SER A 753 29.04 26.06 -1.10
C SER A 753 29.41 26.50 0.32
N SER A 754 30.64 26.95 0.52
CA SER A 754 31.21 27.18 1.85
C SER A 754 32.29 28.26 1.83
N THR A 755 32.60 28.86 2.98
CA THR A 755 33.81 29.66 3.18
C THR A 755 35.06 28.83 3.49
N LEU A 756 34.86 27.54 3.75
CA LEU A 756 35.92 26.56 3.80
C LEU A 756 36.30 26.19 2.37
N LYS A 757 37.59 26.03 2.12
CA LYS A 757 38.07 25.62 0.80
C LYS A 757 37.76 24.14 0.59
N PRO A 758 37.10 23.73 -0.52
CA PRO A 758 36.85 22.32 -0.77
C PRO A 758 38.14 21.50 -0.90
N LEU A 759 38.11 20.25 -0.45
CA LEU A 759 39.23 19.33 -0.61
C LEU A 759 39.46 19.01 -2.10
N PRO A 760 40.69 18.65 -2.49
CA PRO A 760 40.98 18.15 -3.83
C PRO A 760 40.08 16.95 -4.18
N ALA A 761 39.61 16.89 -5.44
CA ALA A 761 38.67 15.85 -5.86
C ALA A 761 39.24 14.42 -5.72
N GLU A 762 40.57 14.28 -5.73
CA GLU A 762 41.26 13.00 -5.54
C GLU A 762 41.11 12.45 -4.11
N GLU A 763 40.88 13.33 -3.13
CA GLU A 763 40.71 12.97 -1.71
C GLU A 763 39.26 12.61 -1.36
N LEU A 764 38.31 12.82 -2.29
CA LEU A 764 36.88 12.62 -2.04
C LEU A 764 36.33 11.32 -2.65
N PRO A 765 35.30 10.73 -2.02
CA PRO A 765 34.56 9.62 -2.58
C PRO A 765 33.99 9.98 -3.97
N PRO A 766 33.92 9.04 -4.94
CA PRO A 766 33.48 9.32 -6.31
C PRO A 766 32.17 10.09 -6.42
N GLY A 767 31.19 9.77 -5.55
CA GLY A 767 29.87 10.41 -5.55
C GLY A 767 29.85 11.89 -5.11
N GLN A 768 30.91 12.37 -4.46
CA GLN A 768 30.97 13.75 -3.92
C GLN A 768 31.88 14.67 -4.76
N ARG A 769 32.64 14.12 -5.72
CA ARG A 769 33.65 14.86 -6.50
C ARG A 769 33.06 15.98 -7.37
N GLN A 770 31.92 15.72 -8.01
CA GLN A 770 31.28 16.73 -8.85
C GLN A 770 30.71 17.88 -8.01
N GLY A 771 30.08 17.56 -6.86
CA GLY A 771 29.40 18.55 -6.04
C GLY A 771 30.32 19.64 -5.50
N VAL A 772 31.55 19.30 -5.11
CA VAL A 772 32.54 20.26 -4.58
C VAL A 772 33.26 21.11 -5.63
N GLN A 773 32.94 20.93 -6.92
CA GLN A 773 33.59 21.69 -7.98
C GLN A 773 33.29 23.18 -7.84
N VAL A 774 34.31 24.00 -7.58
CA VAL A 774 34.15 25.45 -7.41
C VAL A 774 33.83 26.11 -8.76
N LEU A 775 32.62 26.68 -8.86
CA LEU A 775 32.16 27.47 -10.00
C LEU A 775 32.59 28.93 -9.91
N ALA A 776 32.58 29.51 -8.71
CA ALA A 776 32.96 30.90 -8.47
C ALA A 776 33.57 31.10 -7.08
N LYS A 777 34.40 32.14 -6.96
CA LYS A 777 34.96 32.60 -5.68
C LYS A 777 34.53 34.04 -5.47
N MET A 778 33.85 34.31 -4.37
CA MET A 778 33.27 35.62 -4.09
C MET A 778 33.75 36.12 -2.72
N PRO A 779 34.11 37.41 -2.58
CA PRO A 779 34.36 37.97 -1.26
C PRO A 779 33.06 37.99 -0.45
N ILE A 780 33.14 37.62 0.82
CA ILE A 780 32.01 37.65 1.74
C ILE A 780 32.44 38.21 3.10
N SER A 781 31.59 39.02 3.72
CA SER A 781 31.83 39.54 5.05
C SER A 781 31.50 38.49 6.10
N THR A 782 32.39 38.34 7.09
CA THR A 782 32.09 37.55 8.29
C THR A 782 31.75 38.48 9.45
N VAL A 783 30.91 38.01 10.37
CA VAL A 783 30.54 38.70 11.61
C VAL A 783 30.99 37.83 12.77
N ALA A 784 31.81 38.39 13.67
CA ALA A 784 32.17 37.72 14.91
C ALA A 784 30.93 37.57 15.81
N LEU A 785 30.76 36.42 16.47
CA LEU A 785 29.58 36.15 17.29
C LEU A 785 29.39 37.19 18.42
N ASN A 786 30.48 37.64 19.05
CA ASN A 786 30.45 38.72 20.05
C ASN A 786 30.05 40.10 19.48
N SER A 787 30.05 40.27 18.15
CA SER A 787 29.79 41.54 17.46
C SER A 787 28.43 41.56 16.76
N VAL A 788 27.60 40.53 16.94
CA VAL A 788 26.24 40.50 16.38
C VAL A 788 25.41 41.62 17.05
N ALA A 789 25.03 42.62 16.25
CA ALA A 789 24.33 43.79 16.74
C ALA A 789 22.97 43.42 17.36
N GLY A 790 22.68 43.91 18.57
CA GLY A 790 21.43 43.65 19.28
C GLY A 790 21.36 42.31 20.02
N LEU A 791 22.45 41.53 20.05
CA LEU A 791 22.50 40.26 20.79
C LEU A 791 22.76 40.50 22.29
N GLU A 792 21.70 40.66 23.07
CA GLU A 792 21.81 40.82 24.53
C GLU A 792 22.08 39.50 25.27
N SER A 793 21.55 38.39 24.75
CA SER A 793 21.74 37.04 25.28
C SER A 793 21.59 36.02 24.16
N LEU A 794 22.18 34.83 24.32
CA LEU A 794 22.10 33.73 23.36
C LEU A 794 21.75 32.46 24.11
N ASP A 795 20.59 31.85 23.82
CA ASP A 795 20.16 30.62 24.47
C ASP A 795 20.61 29.39 23.67
N TRP A 796 20.49 29.43 22.34
CA TRP A 796 20.75 28.30 21.45
C TRP A 796 21.59 28.73 20.25
N LEU A 797 22.78 28.14 20.11
CA LEU A 797 23.66 28.32 18.95
C LEU A 797 23.60 27.09 18.04
N ILE A 798 23.40 27.30 16.74
CA ILE A 798 23.40 26.26 15.70
C ILE A 798 24.55 26.53 14.74
N LEU A 799 25.41 25.53 14.59
CA LEU A 799 26.63 25.57 13.77
C LEU A 799 26.56 24.52 12.66
N ASP A 800 26.92 24.94 11.46
CA ASP A 800 27.00 24.07 10.28
C ASP A 800 28.44 23.57 10.03
N HIS A 801 28.57 22.33 9.55
CA HIS A 801 29.84 21.73 9.14
C HIS A 801 30.49 22.41 7.92
N LEU A 802 29.78 23.26 7.19
CA LEU A 802 30.28 24.05 6.07
C LEU A 802 30.63 25.50 6.48
N SER A 803 30.78 25.74 7.77
CA SER A 803 31.31 26.99 8.32
C SER A 803 32.48 26.69 9.25
N ASP A 804 33.39 27.66 9.44
CA ASP A 804 34.49 27.53 10.40
C ASP A 804 33.96 27.66 11.84
N ALA A 805 33.32 26.59 12.34
CA ALA A 805 32.72 26.56 13.66
C ALA A 805 33.75 26.85 14.77
N SER A 806 35.01 26.46 14.57
CA SER A 806 36.08 26.75 15.53
C SER A 806 36.32 28.25 15.64
N ALA A 807 36.44 28.96 14.51
CA ALA A 807 36.58 30.42 14.50
C ALA A 807 35.36 31.12 15.13
N ILE A 808 34.14 30.68 14.82
CA ILE A 808 32.91 31.22 15.41
C ILE A 808 32.93 31.10 16.94
N LEU A 809 33.30 29.93 17.44
CA LEU A 809 33.37 29.67 18.88
C LEU A 809 34.48 30.50 19.55
N GLU A 810 35.69 30.55 18.98
CA GLU A 810 36.82 31.33 19.50
C GLU A 810 36.51 32.82 19.62
N HIS A 811 35.76 33.37 18.67
CA HIS A 811 35.33 34.78 18.64
C HIS A 811 33.93 35.00 19.25
N GLY A 812 33.40 34.00 19.98
CA GLY A 812 32.07 34.00 20.57
C GLY A 812 32.04 33.79 22.09
N ASP A 813 33.19 33.78 22.76
CA ASP A 813 33.30 33.38 24.18
C ASP A 813 32.42 34.22 25.13
N GLN A 814 32.22 35.52 24.85
CA GLN A 814 31.34 36.38 25.66
C GLN A 814 29.87 36.09 25.39
N ALA A 815 29.46 35.99 24.13
CA ALA A 815 28.09 35.67 23.73
C ALA A 815 27.65 34.28 24.24
N LEU A 816 28.59 33.34 24.37
CA LEU A 816 28.33 31.97 24.83
C LEU A 816 28.38 31.77 26.34
N LYS A 817 28.65 32.83 27.10
CA LYS A 817 28.76 32.74 28.57
C LYS A 817 27.49 32.20 29.22
N ASP A 818 26.32 32.64 28.74
CA ASP A 818 25.02 32.30 29.31
C ASP A 818 24.19 31.34 28.43
N SER A 819 24.79 30.79 27.37
CA SER A 819 24.10 29.88 26.47
C SER A 819 23.74 28.54 27.10
N LEU A 820 22.62 27.99 26.64
CA LEU A 820 21.99 26.81 27.19
C LEU A 820 22.23 25.57 26.31
N LEU A 821 22.42 25.76 25.01
CA LEU A 821 22.63 24.66 24.08
C LEU A 821 23.49 25.08 22.90
N ILE A 822 24.46 24.24 22.55
CA ILE A 822 25.21 24.36 21.29
C ILE A 822 24.91 23.11 20.47
N GLN A 823 24.34 23.31 19.30
CA GLN A 823 24.16 22.27 18.28
C GLN A 823 25.18 22.50 17.19
N ALA A 824 25.98 21.49 16.87
CA ALA A 824 26.94 21.58 15.78
C ALA A 824 26.80 20.38 14.86
N ARG A 825 26.63 20.61 13.55
CA ARG A 825 26.73 19.54 12.57
C ARG A 825 28.19 19.18 12.37
N ILE A 826 28.50 17.90 12.47
CA ILE A 826 29.83 17.34 12.26
C ILE A 826 29.83 16.55 10.96
N ALA A 827 30.85 16.77 10.13
CA ALA A 827 31.18 15.91 9.01
C ALA A 827 32.13 14.81 9.51
N PHE A 828 31.72 13.55 9.39
CA PHE A 828 32.59 12.39 9.62
C PHE A 828 33.38 12.02 8.37
N GLN A 829 32.82 12.34 7.20
CA GLN A 829 33.53 12.34 5.92
C GLN A 829 33.72 13.80 5.48
N ARG A 830 34.96 14.26 5.44
CA ARG A 830 35.25 15.67 5.15
C ARG A 830 35.16 15.94 3.66
N THR A 831 34.53 17.05 3.32
CA THR A 831 34.45 17.60 1.96
C THR A 831 35.27 18.86 1.80
N HIS A 832 35.61 19.54 2.91
CA HIS A 832 36.34 20.80 2.91
C HIS A 832 37.50 20.81 3.90
N GLU A 833 38.53 21.59 3.57
CA GLU A 833 39.64 21.92 4.46
C GLU A 833 39.09 22.60 5.72
N ARG A 834 39.69 22.29 6.88
CA ARG A 834 39.34 22.89 8.18
C ARG A 834 37.89 22.68 8.66
N GLN A 835 37.12 21.76 8.05
CA GLN A 835 35.87 21.31 8.69
C GLN A 835 36.14 20.81 10.12
N PRO A 836 35.35 21.25 11.10
CA PRO A 836 35.60 20.97 12.50
C PRO A 836 35.34 19.50 12.82
N THR A 837 36.25 18.87 13.55
CA THR A 837 36.03 17.53 14.07
C THR A 837 35.27 17.58 15.39
N LEU A 838 34.58 16.48 15.73
CA LEU A 838 33.95 16.32 17.05
C LEU A 838 34.97 16.51 18.19
N ALA A 839 36.19 15.97 18.04
CA ALA A 839 37.22 16.06 19.08
C ALA A 839 37.67 17.50 19.35
N GLU A 840 37.82 18.31 18.30
CA GLU A 840 38.19 19.73 18.42
C GLU A 840 37.11 20.54 19.10
N LEU A 841 35.86 20.41 18.62
CA LEU A 841 34.71 21.11 19.19
C LEU A 841 34.46 20.67 20.63
N GLN A 842 34.48 19.38 20.91
CA GLN A 842 34.30 18.85 22.25
C GLN A 842 35.37 19.38 23.21
N ARG A 843 36.64 19.41 22.80
CA ARG A 843 37.73 19.98 23.61
C ARG A 843 37.47 21.46 23.91
N TRP A 844 37.01 22.21 22.92
CA TRP A 844 36.73 23.64 23.07
C TRP A 844 35.56 23.88 24.03
N VAL A 845 34.40 23.25 23.79
CA VAL A 845 33.17 23.48 24.57
C VAL A 845 33.28 22.94 25.99
N THR A 846 34.03 21.85 26.22
CA THR A 846 34.25 21.29 27.56
C THR A 846 34.96 22.26 28.49
N ARG A 847 35.93 23.03 27.96
CA ARG A 847 36.63 24.09 28.73
C ARG A 847 35.70 25.25 29.12
N ARG A 848 34.56 25.39 28.45
CA ARG A 848 33.51 26.40 28.73
C ARG A 848 32.31 25.82 29.47
N GLY A 849 32.47 24.65 30.09
CA GLY A 849 31.43 24.09 30.95
C GLY A 849 30.29 23.41 30.20
N PHE A 850 30.47 23.02 28.94
CA PHE A 850 29.55 22.12 28.24
C PHE A 850 30.05 20.67 28.29
N ARG A 851 29.18 19.73 27.95
CA ARG A 851 29.47 18.32 27.74
C ARG A 851 28.77 17.83 26.49
N PHE A 852 29.39 16.87 25.81
CA PHE A 852 28.68 16.09 24.79
C PHE A 852 27.50 15.35 25.45
N TYR A 853 26.32 15.45 24.85
CA TYR A 853 25.11 14.75 25.33
C TYR A 853 24.74 13.59 24.41
N ARG A 854 24.44 13.85 23.12
CA ARG A 854 24.11 12.82 22.14
C ARG A 854 24.33 13.28 20.70
N PHE A 855 24.31 12.31 19.79
CA PHE A 855 24.06 12.58 18.37
C PHE A 855 22.57 12.78 18.10
N ASN A 856 22.28 13.61 17.12
CA ASN A 856 20.96 13.89 16.58
C ASN A 856 21.08 13.94 15.05
N ASP A 857 19.99 13.64 14.33
CA ASP A 857 19.96 13.79 12.85
C ASP A 857 21.16 13.15 12.11
N MET A 858 21.42 11.86 12.37
CA MET A 858 22.53 11.13 11.76
C MET A 858 22.25 10.79 10.29
N ALA A 859 23.14 11.20 9.38
CA ALA A 859 23.09 10.90 7.96
C ALA A 859 24.12 9.83 7.58
N HIS A 860 23.69 8.84 6.79
CA HIS A 860 24.53 7.72 6.36
C HIS A 860 24.58 7.59 4.83
N ASP A 861 25.73 7.15 4.31
CA ASP A 861 25.97 6.80 2.91
C ASP A 861 26.11 5.28 2.72
N THR A 862 26.04 4.86 1.46
CA THR A 862 26.22 3.48 1.03
C THR A 862 27.44 3.33 0.13
N HIS A 863 28.30 2.35 0.44
CA HIS A 863 29.35 1.92 -0.50
C HIS A 863 28.85 0.87 -1.49
N LEU A 864 27.62 0.39 -1.32
CA LEU A 864 27.04 -0.46 -2.34
C LEU A 864 26.82 0.41 -3.59
N PRO A 865 27.10 -0.14 -4.77
CA PRO A 865 26.91 0.61 -6.01
C PRO A 865 25.46 1.08 -6.10
N ALA A 866 25.22 2.24 -6.71
CA ALA A 866 23.87 2.70 -7.03
C ALA A 866 23.25 1.75 -8.06
N ARG A 867 22.72 0.63 -7.56
CA ARG A 867 22.08 -0.42 -8.32
C ARG A 867 20.74 -0.71 -7.68
N ASP A 868 19.74 -0.78 -8.53
CA ASP A 868 18.38 -1.01 -8.11
C ASP A 868 18.13 -2.47 -7.70
N ASP A 869 19.11 -3.38 -7.83
CA ASP A 869 19.00 -4.82 -7.53
C ASP A 869 19.55 -5.24 -6.15
N LEU A 870 19.85 -4.27 -5.28
CA LEU A 870 20.40 -4.55 -3.94
C LEU A 870 19.29 -4.96 -2.97
N VAL A 871 19.25 -6.26 -2.66
CA VAL A 871 18.25 -6.90 -1.77
C VAL A 871 18.29 -6.43 -0.32
N ASN A 872 19.39 -5.80 0.08
CA ASN A 872 19.55 -5.20 1.40
C ASN A 872 20.44 -3.96 1.26
N PRO A 873 19.89 -2.81 0.84
CA PRO A 873 20.68 -1.59 0.69
C PRO A 873 21.21 -1.19 2.05
N GLN A 874 22.52 -1.38 2.26
CA GLN A 874 23.18 -1.02 3.49
C GLN A 874 23.71 0.40 3.41
N ARG A 875 23.27 1.25 4.34
CA ARG A 875 23.86 2.57 4.58
C ARG A 875 24.63 2.53 5.88
N SER A 876 25.88 2.09 5.79
CA SER A 876 26.71 1.81 6.95
C SER A 876 27.72 2.92 7.26
N GLU A 877 28.02 3.81 6.31
CA GLU A 877 28.99 4.88 6.53
C GLU A 877 28.29 6.11 7.09
N LEU A 878 28.57 6.48 8.34
CA LEU A 878 28.10 7.74 8.91
C LEU A 878 28.83 8.91 8.23
N VAL A 879 28.08 9.82 7.59
CA VAL A 879 28.64 10.97 6.87
C VAL A 879 28.59 12.23 7.71
N SER A 880 27.47 12.46 8.38
CA SER A 880 27.31 13.62 9.25
C SER A 880 26.29 13.35 10.36
N ALA A 881 26.38 14.12 11.43
CA ALA A 881 25.36 14.15 12.47
C ALA A 881 25.37 15.51 13.16
N ASP A 882 24.24 15.91 13.69
CA ASP A 882 24.20 17.00 14.65
C ASP A 882 24.65 16.49 16.02
N VAL A 883 25.47 17.27 16.68
CA VAL A 883 25.95 17.00 18.03
C VAL A 883 25.35 18.01 18.98
N LEU A 884 24.72 17.51 20.04
CA LEU A 884 24.16 18.35 21.08
C LEU A 884 25.14 18.45 22.25
N PHE A 885 25.56 19.68 22.55
CA PHE A 885 26.33 20.01 23.73
C PHE A 885 25.46 20.73 24.74
N LEU A 886 25.35 20.14 25.94
CA LEU A 886 24.57 20.68 27.05
C LEU A 886 25.50 21.15 28.17
N PRO A 887 25.05 22.03 29.08
CA PRO A 887 25.81 22.39 30.27
C PRO A 887 26.25 21.13 31.04
N ASN A 888 27.52 21.13 31.47
CA ASN A 888 28.01 20.13 32.41
C ASN A 888 27.43 20.40 33.80
N GLN A 889 27.67 19.51 34.75
CA GLN A 889 27.03 19.61 36.07
C GLN A 889 27.39 20.88 36.84
N ALA A 890 28.63 21.36 36.73
CA ALA A 890 29.07 22.61 37.36
C ALA A 890 28.34 23.83 36.77
N ARG A 891 28.21 23.89 35.44
CA ARG A 891 27.47 24.96 34.76
C ARG A 891 25.95 24.84 34.98
N MET A 892 25.41 23.63 35.04
CA MET A 892 23.99 23.37 35.32
C MET A 892 23.60 23.88 36.72
N ALA A 893 24.49 23.71 37.71
CA ALA A 893 24.29 24.18 39.07
C ALA A 893 24.24 25.71 39.20
N THR A 894 24.79 26.46 38.24
CA THR A 894 24.77 27.93 38.23
C THR A 894 23.62 28.51 37.40
N LEU A 895 22.84 27.70 36.69
CA LEU A 895 21.71 28.19 35.90
C LEU A 895 20.59 28.70 36.80
N SER A 896 20.08 29.89 36.49
CA SER A 896 18.85 30.43 37.09
C SER A 896 17.63 29.55 36.76
N GLU A 897 16.55 29.68 37.54
CA GLU A 897 15.28 29.01 37.26
C GLU A 897 14.76 29.33 35.85
N ALA A 898 14.89 30.57 35.40
CA ALA A 898 14.53 31.01 34.06
C ALA A 898 15.31 30.25 32.96
N GLN A 899 16.62 30.09 33.15
CA GLN A 899 17.48 29.35 32.22
C GLN A 899 17.17 27.85 32.23
N ARG A 900 16.87 27.27 33.40
CA ARG A 900 16.44 25.87 33.52
C ARG A 900 15.13 25.62 32.79
N LEU A 901 14.15 26.51 32.92
CA LEU A 901 12.88 26.45 32.19
C LEU A 901 13.08 26.58 30.68
N LYS A 902 13.90 27.53 30.21
CA LYS A 902 14.24 27.67 28.79
C LYS A 902 14.93 26.42 28.25
N LEU A 903 15.89 25.87 28.98
CA LEU A 903 16.59 24.65 28.57
C LEU A 903 15.66 23.44 28.56
N ALA A 904 14.79 23.29 29.55
CA ALA A 904 13.77 22.24 29.62
C ALA A 904 12.81 22.33 28.42
N PHE A 905 12.32 23.53 28.12
CA PHE A 905 11.48 23.77 26.94
C PHE A 905 12.21 23.43 25.65
N LEU A 906 13.46 23.89 25.49
CA LEU A 906 14.25 23.60 24.30
C LEU A 906 14.48 22.10 24.10
N LEU A 907 14.88 21.41 25.18
CA LEU A 907 15.12 19.97 25.18
C LEU A 907 13.87 19.17 24.82
N HIS A 908 12.73 19.54 25.37
CA HIS A 908 11.46 18.90 25.07
C HIS A 908 10.93 19.24 23.67
N THR A 909 10.80 20.53 23.40
CA THR A 909 10.10 21.08 22.22
C THR A 909 10.94 21.01 20.96
N VAL A 910 12.26 20.92 21.04
CA VAL A 910 13.10 20.82 19.83
C VAL A 910 13.72 19.43 19.70
N PHE A 911 14.18 18.86 20.82
CA PHE A 911 14.98 17.64 20.80
C PHE A 911 14.25 16.41 21.36
N ASN A 912 13.03 16.55 21.89
CA ASN A 912 12.29 15.50 22.60
C ASN A 912 13.14 14.73 23.63
N VAL A 913 13.80 15.47 24.48
CA VAL A 913 14.53 14.94 25.63
C VAL A 913 13.62 15.12 26.84
N LYS A 914 12.77 14.13 27.12
CA LYS A 914 11.72 14.28 28.14
C LYS A 914 12.19 14.01 29.57
N ASP A 915 13.19 13.17 29.74
CA ASP A 915 13.77 12.76 31.03
C ASP A 915 14.57 13.90 31.69
N LEU A 916 15.53 14.48 30.96
CA LEU A 916 16.30 15.63 31.47
C LEU A 916 15.40 16.86 31.62
N THR A 917 14.37 17.00 30.78
CA THR A 917 13.34 18.03 30.96
C THR A 917 12.65 17.88 32.32
N TYR A 918 12.22 16.68 32.68
CA TYR A 918 11.63 16.43 34.01
C TYR A 918 12.60 16.82 35.13
N THR A 919 13.87 16.39 35.06
CA THR A 919 14.88 16.73 36.07
C THR A 919 15.04 18.24 36.22
N LEU A 920 15.12 18.97 35.10
CA LEU A 920 15.25 20.43 35.11
C LEU A 920 14.01 21.12 35.70
N LEU A 921 12.81 20.61 35.41
CA LEU A 921 11.57 21.10 36.00
C LEU A 921 11.50 20.80 37.49
N ALA A 922 11.91 19.61 37.93
CA ALA A 922 11.89 19.22 39.34
C ALA A 922 12.82 20.08 40.21
N GLU A 923 13.92 20.54 39.63
CA GLU A 923 14.83 21.47 40.31
C GLU A 923 14.33 22.93 40.30
N VAL A 924 13.28 23.26 39.54
CA VAL A 924 12.60 24.57 39.58
C VAL A 924 11.37 24.51 40.49
N ASP A 925 10.50 23.53 40.27
CA ASP A 925 9.29 23.28 41.07
C ASP A 925 8.86 21.81 40.91
N GLY A 926 8.88 21.06 42.02
CA GLY A 926 8.49 19.65 42.05
C GLY A 926 7.04 19.40 41.59
N ASN A 927 6.11 20.32 41.87
CA ASN A 927 4.72 20.17 41.42
C ASN A 927 4.62 20.35 39.90
N ARG A 928 5.39 21.29 39.32
CA ARG A 928 5.45 21.44 37.86
C ARG A 928 6.07 20.22 37.18
N ALA A 929 7.01 19.55 37.83
CA ALA A 929 7.59 18.31 37.30
C ALA A 929 6.58 17.16 37.28
N GLU A 930 5.76 17.03 38.33
CA GLU A 930 4.66 16.06 38.38
C GLU A 930 3.55 16.40 37.36
N ASP A 931 3.16 17.67 37.28
CA ASP A 931 2.24 18.15 36.24
C ASP A 931 2.76 17.85 34.85
N TYR A 932 4.08 17.96 34.64
CA TYR A 932 4.73 17.58 33.40
C TYR A 932 4.63 16.07 33.14
N LEU A 933 4.88 15.20 34.12
CA LEU A 933 4.72 13.75 33.95
C LEU A 933 3.29 13.36 33.59
N LEU A 934 2.30 13.98 34.24
CA LEU A 934 0.87 13.80 33.95
C LEU A 934 0.52 14.33 32.55
N ALA A 935 0.96 15.55 32.26
CA ALA A 935 0.82 16.21 30.97
C ALA A 935 1.51 15.46 29.84
N GLN A 936 2.45 14.56 30.14
CA GLN A 936 3.18 13.74 29.17
C GLN A 936 2.75 12.26 29.18
N GLY A 937 1.67 11.93 29.89
CA GLY A 937 1.15 10.56 30.00
C GLY A 937 2.17 9.55 30.54
N MET A 938 3.17 10.01 31.30
CA MET A 938 4.23 9.17 31.87
C MET A 938 3.83 8.51 33.18
N VAL A 939 2.82 9.05 33.84
CA VAL A 939 2.21 8.52 35.06
C VAL A 939 0.70 8.51 34.91
N LYS A 940 0.02 7.55 35.55
CA LYS A 940 -1.44 7.44 35.53
C LYS A 940 -2.05 8.56 36.38
N GLU A 941 -3.16 9.13 35.93
CA GLU A 941 -3.93 10.07 36.77
C GLU A 941 -4.39 9.34 38.04
N PRO A 942 -4.24 9.98 39.22
CA PRO A 942 -4.84 9.43 40.43
C PRO A 942 -6.36 9.36 40.25
N ASP A 943 -6.96 8.21 40.53
CA ASP A 943 -8.41 8.01 40.50
C ASP A 943 -9.09 9.08 41.38
N VAL A 944 -9.81 10.01 40.77
CA VAL A 944 -10.49 11.12 41.46
C VAL A 944 -11.75 10.63 42.23
N ASN A 945 -11.94 9.31 42.38
CA ASN A 945 -13.07 8.71 43.07
C ASN A 945 -12.79 8.24 44.52
N MET A 946 -11.79 8.80 45.21
CA MET A 946 -11.64 8.65 46.66
C MET A 946 -11.40 9.98 47.40
N ARG A 947 -12.21 11.00 47.09
CA ARG A 947 -12.37 12.19 47.95
C ARG A 947 -13.82 12.68 47.98
N VAL A 948 -14.74 11.83 48.42
CA VAL A 948 -15.93 12.27 49.14
C VAL A 948 -16.27 11.17 50.15
N GLU A 949 -15.75 11.28 51.37
CA GLU A 949 -16.44 10.92 52.61
C GLU A 949 -15.51 11.25 53.80
N GLY A 950 -16.03 12.05 54.75
CA GLY A 950 -15.48 12.11 56.11
C GLY A 950 -14.85 13.42 56.58
N VAL A 951 -15.58 14.54 56.57
CA VAL A 951 -15.48 15.53 57.67
C VAL A 951 -16.88 16.07 57.99
N ALA A 952 -17.55 15.46 58.97
CA ALA A 952 -18.12 16.14 60.15
C ALA A 952 -18.96 15.17 61.00
N ASP A 953 -18.75 15.26 62.32
CA ASP A 953 -19.46 14.67 63.46
C ASP A 953 -19.34 13.15 63.67
N ALA A 954 -19.25 12.61 64.88
CA ALA A 954 -18.85 13.05 66.22
C ALA A 954 -18.75 11.75 67.03
N ASP A 955 -17.90 11.75 68.05
CA ASP A 955 -17.92 10.86 69.23
C ASP A 955 -17.51 9.37 69.15
N ALA A 956 -16.54 9.10 70.05
CA ALA A 956 -16.41 7.96 70.95
C ALA A 956 -15.70 6.66 70.48
N ASP A 957 -14.60 6.42 71.20
CA ASP A 957 -14.09 5.15 71.73
C ASP A 957 -13.23 4.18 70.87
N ASP A 958 -11.94 4.22 71.25
CA ASP A 958 -11.07 3.09 71.64
C ASP A 958 -10.21 2.38 70.55
N PRO A 959 -8.94 2.03 70.88
CA PRO A 959 -7.88 1.78 69.92
C PRO A 959 -7.71 0.28 69.62
N GLY A 960 -7.15 -0.04 68.46
CA GLY A 960 -6.71 -1.40 68.19
C GLY A 960 -5.94 -1.51 66.89
N GLU A 961 -4.65 -1.80 67.05
CA GLU A 961 -3.70 -2.38 66.09
C GLU A 961 -4.35 -3.11 64.91
N PHE A 962 -3.78 -3.04 63.70
CA PHE A 962 -3.34 -4.26 63.01
C PHE A 962 -2.27 -3.99 61.93
N VAL A 963 -1.17 -4.70 62.19
CA VAL A 963 0.06 -5.02 61.46
C VAL A 963 -0.10 -5.33 59.96
N PHE A 964 0.94 -4.96 59.22
CA PHE A 964 1.26 -5.23 57.81
C PHE A 964 1.36 -6.72 57.44
N ASP A 965 1.02 -7.04 56.19
CA ASP A 965 1.85 -7.86 55.29
C ASP A 965 1.74 -7.33 53.84
#